data_AF-A0A9P5UI70-F1
#
_entry.id   AF-A0A9P5UI70-F1
#
_cell.length_a   1.000
_cell.length_b   1.000
_cell.length_c   1.000
_cell.angle_alpha   90.00
_cell.angle_beta   90.00
_cell.angle_gamma   90.00
#
_symmetry.space_group_name_H-M   'P 1'
#
loop_
_entity.id
_entity.type
_entity.pdbx_description
1 polymer ?
#
loop_
_entity_poly.entity_id
_entity_poly.type
_entity_poly.pdbx_seq_one_letter_code
_entity_poly.pdbx_strand_id
1 'polypeptide(L)'
;MPKKPKSKPEPEKRKPARNVRETTKTMRDANSSTVTKQPSTPAKQESVLLELNCIVEGEASSFPVNILSTEKVGILKQAIKNATKPDLDLIAAKNLILKLISGGATKIGLSKLSGSSLKELDNELEKLSTYFPDGAAEDRIHIIVEPPQQDMSFIPDEASFHTNITRGSPPGSPLSGHQKNCKRIFAPDSTYAKFLKEFAQNQHQLPLTTGKIPGLPRVSLRKRPDINQSAKPNLLFLDLPDPSKGVRQSEFPTSMAISDLIAKCNTGFVPVFGTGGSEKTRGMLELLAQQWGFYFNSTGDDIGSDDMTTLKSEAGEKLHDENKEINNTRVKKSIYLLFLARLHILQYLLNVTDSNRTFTCARWTLLQACPPVFNAAFDIFNILFRRFLILQWDTASIDTLSRVVRQEFSTTRDLIRHRTFSDFEKTTALFAVLDEAQILGDQLDGRFISETDEKLSRSLLSPVLYGLRNVAAESELTIITSGTGLSIYTLTWVPKSGFIQEGLSSSGNTINGFPYMEFPCWTTRESVVSYIVKIRNLLQDEEAKLVLDGLLPPEAISLMIQRLVGRFRPITKVIEKIIELGDPDGWKEAVGSIESGLTSYENRKMKGNLVYELIRMEKKYNDNLDAFKEPRSLEVILGLLLFQRYMFGVESLVLRGSESELVVHALGRIKY
;
A
#
# COMPACT_ATOMS: atom_id res chain seq x y z
N MET A 1 2.15 -62.03 31.83
CA MET A 1 1.61 -62.52 30.54
C MET A 1 0.90 -61.37 29.82
N PRO A 2 0.99 -61.28 28.48
CA PRO A 2 0.85 -60.05 27.70
C PRO A 2 -0.39 -60.04 26.78
N LYS A 3 -0.70 -58.89 26.15
CA LYS A 3 -0.84 -58.71 24.68
C LYS A 3 -1.47 -57.35 24.33
N LYS A 4 -0.63 -56.41 23.86
CA LYS A 4 -1.01 -55.40 22.86
C LYS A 4 -0.90 -56.03 21.46
N PRO A 5 -1.80 -55.77 20.50
CA PRO A 5 -1.52 -56.01 19.10
C PRO A 5 -0.85 -54.80 18.44
N LYS A 6 0.11 -55.14 17.57
CA LYS A 6 1.01 -54.28 16.80
C LYS A 6 0.35 -53.81 15.51
N SER A 7 0.65 -52.57 15.12
CA SER A 7 0.52 -52.06 13.75
C SER A 7 1.75 -52.42 12.90
N LYS A 8 1.54 -52.54 11.58
CA LYS A 8 2.50 -52.73 10.48
C LYS A 8 1.82 -52.17 9.20
N PRO A 9 2.54 -51.87 8.10
CA PRO A 9 3.77 -51.09 7.97
C PRO A 9 3.72 -50.05 6.81
N GLU A 10 4.72 -49.17 6.73
CA GLU A 10 5.06 -48.29 5.59
C GLU A 10 5.40 -49.07 4.30
N PRO A 11 5.27 -48.45 3.10
CA PRO A 11 5.78 -49.01 1.86
C PRO A 11 7.15 -48.45 1.43
N GLU A 12 7.89 -49.36 0.80
CA GLU A 12 9.25 -49.30 0.27
C GLU A 12 9.52 -48.25 -0.82
N LYS A 13 10.78 -47.78 -0.80
CA LYS A 13 11.50 -47.16 -1.92
C LYS A 13 11.73 -48.16 -3.05
N ARG A 14 11.48 -47.77 -4.30
CA ARG A 14 12.08 -48.40 -5.49
C ARG A 14 12.58 -47.35 -6.50
N LYS A 15 13.88 -47.42 -6.79
CA LYS A 15 14.49 -46.92 -8.05
C LYS A 15 14.12 -47.90 -9.19
N PRO A 16 14.26 -47.48 -10.46
CA PRO A 16 15.35 -48.08 -11.23
C PRO A 16 16.06 -47.12 -12.20
N ALA A 17 17.27 -47.53 -12.59
CA ALA A 17 18.10 -46.96 -13.64
C ALA A 17 18.07 -47.87 -14.87
N ARG A 18 18.17 -47.31 -16.09
CA ARG A 18 19.05 -47.79 -17.18
C ARG A 18 18.90 -46.96 -18.47
N ASN A 19 20.02 -46.34 -18.83
CA ASN A 19 20.69 -46.32 -20.14
C ASN A 19 20.00 -46.92 -21.38
N VAL A 20 20.21 -46.31 -22.57
CA VAL A 20 21.18 -46.78 -23.61
C VAL A 20 21.03 -46.02 -24.96
N ARG A 21 22.19 -45.60 -25.49
CA ARG A 21 22.66 -45.41 -26.89
C ARG A 21 22.23 -44.25 -27.80
N GLU A 22 23.22 -43.38 -28.00
CA GLU A 22 23.91 -43.03 -29.26
C GLU A 22 23.53 -43.76 -30.56
N THR A 23 23.46 -42.99 -31.65
CA THR A 23 23.99 -43.40 -32.97
C THR A 23 24.57 -42.21 -33.72
N THR A 24 25.82 -42.38 -34.13
CA THR A 24 26.65 -41.56 -35.00
C THR A 24 26.26 -41.73 -36.48
N LYS A 25 26.47 -40.69 -37.29
CA LYS A 25 26.65 -40.84 -38.75
C LYS A 25 27.57 -39.76 -39.31
N THR A 26 28.56 -40.21 -40.06
CA THR A 26 29.72 -39.49 -40.58
C THR A 26 29.69 -39.39 -42.11
N MET A 27 30.38 -38.36 -42.62
CA MET A 27 31.05 -38.20 -43.93
C MET A 27 30.20 -37.94 -45.20
N ARG A 28 30.48 -36.81 -45.88
CA ARG A 28 31.39 -36.75 -47.05
C ARG A 28 31.63 -35.31 -47.54
N ASP A 29 32.90 -35.03 -47.79
CA ASP A 29 33.44 -33.82 -48.42
C ASP A 29 33.26 -33.82 -49.95
N ALA A 30 33.25 -32.61 -50.53
CA ALA A 30 33.63 -32.37 -51.92
C ALA A 30 34.45 -31.07 -52.02
N ASN A 31 35.66 -31.23 -52.58
CA ASN A 31 36.66 -30.19 -52.83
C ASN A 31 36.20 -29.15 -53.87
N SER A 32 36.57 -27.89 -53.66
CA SER A 32 36.97 -26.99 -54.75
C SER A 32 37.92 -25.92 -54.22
N SER A 33 39.13 -25.92 -54.78
CA SER A 33 40.24 -25.04 -54.48
C SER A 33 40.19 -23.80 -55.36
N THR A 34 40.23 -22.60 -54.77
CA THR A 34 40.72 -21.39 -55.43
C THR A 34 41.49 -20.51 -54.45
N VAL A 35 42.68 -20.13 -54.90
CA VAL A 35 43.75 -19.46 -54.17
C VAL A 35 43.38 -18.00 -53.89
N THR A 36 43.31 -17.59 -52.62
CA THR A 36 43.44 -16.18 -52.26
C THR A 36 43.98 -15.99 -50.83
N LYS A 37 45.14 -15.33 -50.76
CA LYS A 37 45.75 -14.56 -49.65
C LYS A 37 45.40 -14.95 -48.21
N GLN A 38 46.40 -15.45 -47.48
CA GLN A 38 46.40 -15.73 -46.03
C GLN A 38 45.72 -14.63 -45.20
N PRO A 39 44.71 -15.00 -44.39
CA PRO A 39 44.40 -14.37 -43.12
C PRO A 39 44.88 -15.31 -41.99
N SER A 40 45.57 -14.76 -41.00
CA SER A 40 45.99 -15.44 -39.77
C SER A 40 44.85 -16.28 -39.17
N THR A 41 45.08 -17.58 -38.99
CA THR A 41 44.16 -18.52 -38.35
C THR A 41 43.85 -18.06 -36.92
N PRO A 42 42.59 -17.80 -36.54
CA PRO A 42 42.26 -17.51 -35.15
C PRO A 42 42.41 -18.80 -34.35
N ALA A 43 43.22 -18.76 -33.30
CA ALA A 43 43.35 -19.85 -32.34
C ALA A 43 41.95 -20.29 -31.85
N LYS A 44 41.72 -21.61 -31.81
CA LYS A 44 40.48 -22.22 -31.32
C LYS A 44 40.38 -21.94 -29.81
N GLN A 45 39.66 -20.88 -29.45
CA GLN A 45 39.51 -20.45 -28.05
C GLN A 45 38.72 -21.51 -27.27
N GLU A 46 39.38 -22.22 -26.35
CA GLU A 46 38.74 -23.19 -25.47
C GLU A 46 37.74 -22.49 -24.54
N SER A 47 36.56 -23.08 -24.36
CA SER A 47 35.54 -22.56 -23.44
C SER A 47 35.94 -22.84 -22.00
N VAL A 48 36.12 -21.78 -21.21
CA VAL A 48 36.48 -21.85 -19.79
C VAL A 48 35.23 -21.58 -18.95
N LEU A 49 34.99 -22.35 -17.89
CA LEU A 49 33.93 -22.04 -16.92
C LEU A 49 34.41 -20.90 -16.01
N LEU A 50 33.68 -19.80 -15.99
CA LEU A 50 33.95 -18.63 -15.15
C LEU A 50 33.14 -18.71 -13.86
N GLU A 51 33.81 -18.53 -12.72
CA GLU A 51 33.18 -18.30 -11.42
C GLU A 51 33.25 -16.81 -11.08
N LEU A 52 32.16 -16.10 -11.31
CA LEU A 52 32.08 -14.65 -11.14
C LEU A 52 31.41 -14.31 -9.81
N ASN A 53 32.14 -13.69 -8.88
CA ASN A 53 31.49 -13.03 -7.75
C ASN A 53 30.89 -11.69 -8.16
N CYS A 54 29.59 -11.56 -7.94
CA CYS A 54 28.79 -10.39 -8.23
C CYS A 54 28.35 -9.73 -6.91
N ILE A 55 28.13 -8.42 -6.91
CA ILE A 55 27.55 -7.69 -5.78
C ILE A 55 26.47 -6.73 -6.30
N VAL A 56 25.33 -6.64 -5.63
CA VAL A 56 24.32 -5.61 -5.95
C VAL A 56 24.79 -4.28 -5.38
N GLU A 57 24.68 -3.20 -6.14
CA GLU A 57 25.05 -1.87 -5.65
C GLU A 57 24.24 -1.50 -4.39
N GLY A 58 24.95 -1.09 -3.33
CA GLY A 58 24.37 -0.79 -2.02
C GLY A 58 24.32 -1.99 -1.05
N GLU A 59 24.51 -3.22 -1.53
CA GLU A 59 24.50 -4.42 -0.69
C GLU A 59 25.87 -4.74 -0.07
N ALA A 60 25.85 -5.37 1.10
CA ALA A 60 27.07 -5.69 1.84
C ALA A 60 27.69 -7.06 1.49
N SER A 61 26.96 -7.93 0.78
CA SER A 61 27.35 -9.31 0.47
C SER A 61 27.41 -9.58 -1.03
N SER A 62 28.49 -10.20 -1.48
CA SER A 62 28.61 -10.73 -2.85
C SER A 62 28.04 -12.15 -2.94
N PHE A 63 27.71 -12.58 -4.16
CA PHE A 63 27.21 -13.92 -4.47
C PHE A 63 27.89 -14.47 -5.73
N PRO A 64 28.14 -15.79 -5.83
CA PRO A 64 28.80 -16.40 -6.97
C PRO A 64 27.84 -16.68 -8.13
N VAL A 65 28.33 -16.56 -9.36
CA VAL A 65 27.63 -16.90 -10.60
C VAL A 65 28.56 -17.71 -11.51
N ASN A 66 28.15 -18.93 -11.83
CA ASN A 66 28.90 -19.83 -12.72
C ASN A 66 28.38 -19.70 -14.16
N ILE A 67 29.25 -19.38 -15.11
CA ILE A 67 28.89 -19.18 -16.53
C ILE A 67 30.06 -19.49 -17.47
N LEU A 68 29.81 -20.05 -18.66
CA LEU A 68 30.88 -20.33 -19.62
C LEU A 68 31.38 -19.04 -20.28
N SER A 69 32.68 -18.92 -20.52
CA SER A 69 33.30 -17.74 -21.17
C SER A 69 32.78 -17.48 -22.58
N THR A 70 32.26 -18.51 -23.26
CA THR A 70 31.64 -18.40 -24.59
C THR A 70 30.24 -17.81 -24.57
N GLU A 71 29.60 -17.71 -23.41
CA GLU A 71 28.26 -17.16 -23.25
C GLU A 71 28.25 -15.63 -23.40
N LYS A 72 27.06 -15.12 -23.71
CA LYS A 72 26.84 -13.69 -23.94
C LYS A 72 26.49 -12.95 -22.65
N VAL A 73 26.74 -11.64 -22.61
CA VAL A 73 26.35 -10.77 -21.49
C VAL A 73 24.85 -10.88 -21.15
N GLY A 74 23.97 -11.04 -22.14
CA GLY A 74 22.53 -11.24 -21.89
C GLY A 74 22.21 -12.51 -21.06
N ILE A 75 23.00 -13.57 -21.21
CA ILE A 75 22.86 -14.81 -20.43
C ILE A 75 23.40 -14.61 -19.01
N LEU A 76 24.49 -13.84 -18.85
CA LEU A 76 24.99 -13.44 -17.54
C LEU A 76 23.93 -12.68 -16.72
N LYS A 77 23.23 -11.72 -17.32
CA LYS A 77 22.13 -10.99 -16.66
C LYS A 77 21.03 -11.94 -16.14
N GLN A 78 20.68 -12.97 -16.90
CA GLN A 78 19.70 -13.98 -16.47
C GLN A 78 20.23 -14.86 -15.34
N ALA A 79 21.50 -15.28 -15.41
CA ALA A 79 22.14 -16.07 -14.37
C ALA A 79 22.22 -15.30 -13.04
N ILE A 80 22.60 -14.02 -13.08
CA ILE A 80 22.59 -13.11 -11.93
C ILE A 80 21.20 -13.03 -11.32
N LYS A 81 20.16 -12.73 -12.12
CA LYS A 81 18.79 -12.64 -11.62
C LYS A 81 18.32 -13.94 -10.95
N ASN A 82 18.72 -15.10 -11.47
CA ASN A 82 18.36 -16.38 -10.88
C ASN A 82 19.10 -16.67 -9.57
N ALA A 83 20.35 -16.23 -9.44
CA ALA A 83 21.15 -16.40 -8.23
C ALA A 83 20.70 -15.51 -7.07
N THR A 84 20.09 -14.36 -7.36
CA THR A 84 19.64 -13.37 -6.35
C THR A 84 18.13 -13.39 -6.12
N LYS A 85 17.49 -14.55 -6.17
CA LYS A 85 16.06 -14.64 -5.84
C LYS A 85 15.85 -14.61 -4.32
N PRO A 86 14.91 -13.81 -3.79
CA PRO A 86 13.84 -13.09 -4.52
C PRO A 86 14.18 -11.63 -4.91
N ASP A 87 15.34 -11.11 -4.56
CA ASP A 87 15.65 -9.67 -4.53
C ASP A 87 15.53 -8.96 -5.89
N LEU A 88 15.87 -9.63 -6.99
CA LEU A 88 15.77 -9.06 -8.36
C LEU A 88 14.57 -9.59 -9.16
N ASP A 89 13.60 -10.27 -8.54
CA ASP A 89 12.49 -10.92 -9.27
C ASP A 89 11.62 -9.92 -10.04
N LEU A 90 11.44 -8.70 -9.51
CA LEU A 90 10.62 -7.64 -10.10
C LEU A 90 11.31 -6.89 -11.26
N ILE A 91 12.61 -7.08 -11.48
CA ILE A 91 13.38 -6.39 -12.52
C ILE A 91 13.59 -7.35 -13.69
N ALA A 92 13.22 -6.96 -14.92
CA ALA A 92 13.52 -7.78 -16.09
C ALA A 92 15.03 -7.90 -16.28
N ALA A 93 15.56 -9.11 -16.54
CA ALA A 93 17.02 -9.33 -16.62
C ALA A 93 17.72 -8.37 -17.59
N LYS A 94 17.10 -8.09 -18.75
CA LYS A 94 17.61 -7.13 -19.74
C LYS A 94 17.80 -5.70 -19.20
N ASN A 95 17.04 -5.31 -18.17
CA ASN A 95 17.11 -3.98 -17.57
C ASN A 95 18.22 -3.88 -16.51
N LEU A 96 18.91 -4.96 -16.16
CA LEU A 96 20.06 -4.89 -15.24
C LEU A 96 21.24 -4.20 -15.94
N ILE A 97 21.85 -3.25 -15.25
CA ILE A 97 23.10 -2.60 -15.67
C ILE A 97 24.23 -3.36 -14.96
N LEU A 98 25.21 -3.85 -15.73
CA LEU A 98 26.34 -4.60 -15.19
C LEU A 98 27.61 -3.78 -15.37
N LYS A 99 28.31 -3.48 -14.27
CA LYS A 99 29.61 -2.81 -14.30
C LYS A 99 30.73 -3.79 -13.97
N LEU A 100 31.64 -3.97 -14.92
CA LEU A 100 32.83 -4.80 -14.79
C LEU A 100 33.94 -4.07 -14.04
N ILE A 101 34.51 -4.75 -13.06
CA ILE A 101 35.74 -4.36 -12.36
C ILE A 101 36.91 -5.09 -13.04
N SER A 102 37.72 -4.36 -13.79
CA SER A 102 38.88 -4.94 -14.49
C SER A 102 39.86 -5.58 -13.51
N GLY A 103 40.09 -6.90 -13.64
CA GLY A 103 40.96 -7.67 -12.74
C GLY A 103 40.36 -8.02 -11.37
N GLY A 104 39.11 -7.63 -11.13
CA GLY A 104 38.37 -7.84 -9.88
C GLY A 104 38.88 -7.00 -8.70
N ALA A 105 38.06 -6.84 -7.67
CA ALA A 105 38.42 -6.14 -6.43
C ALA A 105 38.11 -6.97 -5.19
N THR A 106 38.89 -6.77 -4.13
CA THR A 106 38.52 -7.24 -2.79
C THR A 106 37.40 -6.37 -2.21
N LYS A 107 36.71 -6.87 -1.19
CA LYS A 107 35.66 -6.10 -0.49
C LYS A 107 36.16 -4.74 0.04
N ILE A 108 37.41 -4.66 0.49
CA ILE A 108 38.07 -3.41 0.93
C ILE A 108 38.46 -2.53 -0.26
N GLY A 109 38.79 -3.13 -1.40
CA GLY A 109 39.13 -2.41 -2.63
C GLY A 109 37.93 -1.70 -3.25
N LEU A 110 36.73 -2.25 -3.11
CA LEU A 110 35.49 -1.65 -3.64
C LEU A 110 35.27 -0.21 -3.16
N SER A 111 35.53 0.10 -1.89
CA SER A 111 35.34 1.45 -1.33
C SER A 111 36.36 2.48 -1.85
N LYS A 112 37.41 2.03 -2.55
CA LYS A 112 38.46 2.88 -3.13
C LYS A 112 38.35 3.02 -4.65
N LEU A 113 37.38 2.34 -5.29
CA LEU A 113 37.19 2.43 -6.74
C LEU A 113 36.55 3.79 -7.09
N SER A 114 37.20 4.55 -7.96
CA SER A 114 36.57 5.69 -8.62
C SER A 114 35.69 5.20 -9.78
N GLY A 115 34.57 5.86 -10.05
CA GLY A 115 33.63 5.48 -11.12
C GLY A 115 34.27 5.39 -12.51
N SER A 116 35.39 6.07 -12.75
CA SER A 116 36.18 5.99 -13.99
C SER A 116 36.86 4.63 -14.23
N SER A 117 36.91 3.74 -13.24
CA SER A 117 37.59 2.44 -13.33
C SER A 117 36.63 1.28 -13.70
N LEU A 118 35.34 1.56 -13.84
CA LEU A 118 34.31 0.57 -14.13
C LEU A 118 33.95 0.59 -15.62
N LYS A 119 33.93 -0.58 -16.26
CA LYS A 119 33.47 -0.73 -17.65
C LYS A 119 32.04 -1.28 -17.66
N GLU A 120 31.10 -0.57 -18.25
CA GLU A 120 29.74 -1.09 -18.41
C GLU A 120 29.69 -2.21 -19.45
N LEU A 121 28.92 -3.26 -19.18
CA LEU A 121 28.64 -4.36 -20.10
C LEU A 121 27.29 -4.11 -20.78
N ASP A 122 27.27 -3.14 -21.69
CA ASP A 122 26.08 -2.66 -22.40
C ASP A 122 25.68 -3.56 -23.59
N ASN A 123 26.65 -4.18 -24.25
CA ASN A 123 26.42 -5.02 -25.41
C ASN A 123 26.03 -6.46 -25.02
N GLU A 124 24.71 -6.73 -25.01
CA GLU A 124 24.16 -8.05 -24.67
C GLU A 124 24.60 -9.19 -25.60
N LEU A 125 25.15 -8.87 -26.78
CA LEU A 125 25.61 -9.85 -27.76
C LEU A 125 27.09 -10.22 -27.62
N GLU A 126 27.85 -9.45 -26.83
CA GLU A 126 29.28 -9.68 -26.62
C GLU A 126 29.51 -10.91 -25.74
N LYS A 127 30.55 -11.69 -26.07
CA LYS A 127 30.93 -12.87 -25.31
C LYS A 127 31.75 -12.48 -24.08
N LEU A 128 31.58 -13.20 -22.98
CA LEU A 128 32.32 -12.97 -21.74
C LEU A 128 33.84 -13.20 -21.91
N SER A 129 34.26 -14.03 -22.86
CA SER A 129 35.66 -14.26 -23.21
C SER A 129 36.39 -13.01 -23.69
N THR A 130 35.66 -11.97 -24.10
CA THR A 130 36.23 -10.66 -24.44
C THR A 130 36.67 -9.88 -23.21
N TYR A 131 36.03 -10.15 -22.07
CA TYR A 131 36.26 -9.48 -20.78
C TYR A 131 37.12 -10.31 -19.83
N PHE A 132 37.05 -11.64 -19.96
CA PHE A 132 37.80 -12.61 -19.16
C PHE A 132 38.57 -13.57 -20.08
N PRO A 133 39.55 -13.08 -20.87
CA PRO A 133 40.28 -13.92 -21.81
C PRO A 133 41.07 -15.04 -21.10
N ASP A 134 41.58 -14.75 -19.90
CA ASP A 134 42.39 -15.66 -19.08
C ASP A 134 41.60 -16.27 -17.91
N GLY A 135 40.28 -16.12 -17.89
CA GLY A 135 39.43 -16.49 -16.76
C GLY A 135 39.17 -15.34 -15.77
N ALA A 136 38.44 -15.66 -14.69
CA ALA A 136 38.14 -14.73 -13.60
C ALA A 136 39.08 -14.98 -12.42
N ALA A 137 39.51 -13.92 -11.74
CA ALA A 137 40.42 -14.05 -10.61
C ALA A 137 39.68 -14.59 -9.37
N GLU A 138 40.20 -15.64 -8.76
CA GLU A 138 39.62 -16.21 -7.54
C GLU A 138 39.55 -15.18 -6.40
N ASP A 139 38.54 -15.32 -5.54
CA ASP A 139 38.31 -14.48 -4.34
C ASP A 139 38.18 -12.97 -4.59
N ARG A 140 37.81 -12.58 -5.82
CA ARG A 140 37.55 -11.18 -6.17
C ARG A 140 36.13 -10.96 -6.64
N ILE A 141 35.63 -9.74 -6.43
CA ILE A 141 34.35 -9.25 -6.95
C ILE A 141 34.61 -8.70 -8.35
N HIS A 142 33.85 -9.21 -9.32
CA HIS A 142 34.06 -8.94 -10.75
C HIS A 142 32.99 -8.02 -11.32
N ILE A 143 31.75 -8.16 -10.86
CA ILE A 143 30.59 -7.47 -11.41
C ILE A 143 29.86 -6.72 -10.30
N ILE A 144 29.59 -5.44 -10.52
CA ILE A 144 28.60 -4.68 -9.76
C ILE A 144 27.29 -4.71 -10.55
N VAL A 145 26.21 -5.12 -9.91
CA VAL A 145 24.87 -5.22 -10.48
C VAL A 145 24.07 -4.01 -10.03
N GLU A 146 23.72 -3.15 -10.97
CA GLU A 146 22.90 -1.98 -10.72
C GLU A 146 21.48 -2.25 -11.24
N PRO A 147 20.47 -2.17 -10.35
CA PRO A 147 19.08 -2.07 -10.80
C PRO A 147 18.96 -0.89 -11.76
N PRO A 148 18.09 -0.96 -12.79
CA PRO A 148 17.81 0.20 -13.62
C PRO A 148 17.37 1.33 -12.68
N GLN A 149 18.12 2.42 -12.66
CA GLN A 149 17.66 3.63 -12.00
C GLN A 149 16.33 3.97 -12.66
N GLN A 150 15.23 3.82 -11.92
CA GLN A 150 13.96 4.36 -12.39
C GLN A 150 14.24 5.82 -12.67
N ASP A 151 13.99 6.24 -13.92
CA ASP A 151 14.36 7.53 -14.46
C ASP A 151 13.66 8.63 -13.63
N MET A 152 14.28 8.97 -12.50
CA MET A 152 13.94 10.05 -11.58
C MET A 152 14.76 11.27 -12.02
N SER A 153 14.90 11.48 -13.34
CA SER A 153 15.65 12.59 -13.93
C SER A 153 14.85 13.90 -13.85
N PHE A 154 14.40 14.24 -12.65
CA PHE A 154 14.06 15.58 -12.16
C PHE A 154 14.25 15.62 -10.64
N ILE A 155 15.36 15.04 -10.15
CA ILE A 155 15.90 15.37 -8.82
C ILE A 155 17.04 16.36 -9.05
N PRO A 156 16.92 17.65 -8.67
CA PRO A 156 18.08 18.51 -8.55
C PRO A 156 18.96 17.99 -7.40
N ASP A 157 20.15 17.53 -7.76
CA ASP A 157 21.32 17.27 -6.90
C ASP A 157 21.11 16.52 -5.57
N GLU A 158 21.09 15.18 -5.64
CA GLU A 158 21.46 14.31 -4.51
C GLU A 158 22.98 14.10 -4.38
N ALA A 159 23.76 14.41 -5.43
CA ALA A 159 25.22 14.18 -5.44
C ALA A 159 26.04 15.15 -4.56
N SER A 160 25.42 16.21 -4.02
CA SER A 160 26.12 17.19 -3.15
C SER A 160 26.03 16.86 -1.64
N PHE A 161 25.27 15.84 -1.23
CA PHE A 161 24.99 15.60 0.20
C PHE A 161 25.79 14.49 0.87
N HIS A 162 26.59 13.72 0.13
CA HIS A 162 27.42 12.66 0.70
C HIS A 162 28.85 13.07 1.09
N THR A 163 29.30 14.30 0.81
CA THR A 163 30.71 14.68 1.03
C THR A 163 30.99 15.65 2.18
N ASN A 164 30.00 16.13 2.96
CA ASN A 164 30.30 17.01 4.11
C ASN A 164 29.40 16.79 5.34
N ILE A 165 29.27 15.54 5.81
CA ILE A 165 29.10 15.30 7.25
C ILE A 165 30.47 14.96 7.80
N THR A 166 31.33 15.97 7.85
CA THR A 166 32.52 15.93 8.70
C THR A 166 32.06 15.75 10.14
N ARG A 167 32.69 14.77 10.78
CA ARG A 167 32.45 14.22 12.12
C ARG A 167 32.82 15.21 13.24
N GLY A 168 32.36 16.47 13.15
CA GLY A 168 32.95 17.59 13.90
C GLY A 168 31.96 18.62 14.45
N SER A 169 30.71 18.26 14.76
CA SER A 169 29.85 19.13 15.58
C SER A 169 29.07 18.29 16.60
N PRO A 170 28.92 18.76 17.85
CA PRO A 170 28.12 18.04 18.84
C PRO A 170 26.70 17.84 18.32
N PRO A 171 26.03 16.71 18.63
CA PRO A 171 24.64 16.54 18.25
C PRO A 171 23.82 17.67 18.88
N GLY A 172 23.31 18.56 18.04
CA GLY A 172 22.26 19.49 18.46
C GLY A 172 21.09 18.71 19.04
N SER A 173 20.37 19.28 19.99
CA SER A 173 19.21 18.60 20.59
C SER A 173 18.23 18.12 19.49
N PRO A 174 17.54 16.99 19.67
CA PRO A 174 16.54 16.48 18.70
C PRO A 174 15.49 17.53 18.30
N LEU A 175 15.19 18.45 19.22
CA LEU A 175 14.35 19.63 19.02
C LEU A 175 14.92 20.61 17.98
N SER A 176 16.22 20.84 17.94
CA SER A 176 16.84 21.68 16.91
C SER A 176 16.88 20.99 15.53
N GLY A 177 16.96 19.66 15.50
CA GLY A 177 17.07 18.87 14.28
C GLY A 177 15.81 18.91 13.41
N HIS A 178 14.62 18.70 13.99
CA HIS A 178 13.38 18.71 13.21
C HIS A 178 13.08 20.10 12.65
N GLN A 179 13.29 21.17 13.43
CA GLN A 179 13.14 22.54 12.96
C GLN A 179 14.09 22.85 11.79
N LYS A 180 15.33 22.35 11.83
CA LYS A 180 16.29 22.49 10.72
C LYS A 180 15.81 21.77 9.46
N ASN A 181 15.26 20.56 9.59
CA ASN A 181 14.67 19.83 8.47
C ASN A 181 13.46 20.56 7.88
N CYS A 182 12.56 21.07 8.72
CA CYS A 182 11.44 21.91 8.28
C CYS A 182 11.93 23.16 7.54
N LYS A 183 12.90 23.92 8.11
CA LYS A 183 13.48 25.10 7.47
C LYS A 183 14.05 24.80 6.09
N ARG A 184 14.68 23.63 5.90
CA ARG A 184 15.24 23.22 4.60
C ARG A 184 14.14 22.82 3.61
N ILE A 185 13.13 22.05 4.02
CA ILE A 185 12.05 21.61 3.12
C ILE A 185 11.16 22.78 2.71
N PHE A 186 10.86 23.66 3.64
CA PHE A 186 9.97 24.81 3.45
C PHE A 186 10.73 26.10 3.07
N ALA A 187 12.02 25.99 2.73
CA ALA A 187 12.79 27.13 2.21
C ALA A 187 12.14 27.64 0.91
N PRO A 188 12.06 28.96 0.66
CA PRO A 188 11.34 29.51 -0.49
C PRO A 188 11.80 28.99 -1.86
N ASP A 189 13.07 28.61 -1.98
CA ASP A 189 13.73 28.06 -3.16
C ASP A 189 13.60 26.54 -3.29
N SER A 190 13.11 25.86 -2.26
CA SER A 190 12.86 24.42 -2.27
C SER A 190 11.73 24.06 -3.25
N THR A 191 11.95 23.00 -4.04
CA THR A 191 10.94 22.43 -4.93
C THR A 191 9.66 22.04 -4.17
N TYR A 192 9.79 21.55 -2.94
CA TYR A 192 8.66 21.20 -2.07
C TYR A 192 7.84 22.43 -1.67
N ALA A 193 8.50 23.52 -1.26
CA ALA A 193 7.85 24.75 -0.86
C ALA A 193 7.11 25.40 -2.03
N LYS A 194 7.76 25.45 -3.21
CA LYS A 194 7.15 25.93 -4.45
C LYS A 194 5.88 25.14 -4.79
N PHE A 195 5.98 23.81 -4.82
CA PHE A 195 4.82 22.94 -5.08
C PHE A 195 3.69 23.16 -4.06
N LEU A 196 3.98 23.13 -2.75
CA LEU A 196 2.96 23.30 -1.72
C LEU A 196 2.28 24.68 -1.80
N LYS A 197 3.05 25.72 -2.13
CA LYS A 197 2.51 27.07 -2.36
C LYS A 197 1.54 27.09 -3.55
N GLU A 198 1.97 26.60 -4.70
CA GLU A 198 1.13 26.49 -5.90
C GLU A 198 -0.12 25.65 -5.63
N PHE A 199 0.03 24.55 -4.89
CA PHE A 199 -1.08 23.68 -4.50
C PHE A 199 -2.07 24.41 -3.58
N ALA A 200 -1.60 25.14 -2.56
CA ALA A 200 -2.45 25.93 -1.68
C ALA A 200 -3.21 27.02 -2.45
N GLN A 201 -2.60 27.58 -3.50
CA GLN A 201 -3.16 28.62 -4.37
C GLN A 201 -4.04 28.07 -5.51
N ASN A 202 -4.46 26.80 -5.43
CA ASN A 202 -5.35 26.15 -6.41
C ASN A 202 -4.78 26.05 -7.83
N GLN A 203 -3.45 26.05 -7.99
CA GLN A 203 -2.81 25.90 -9.31
C GLN A 203 -2.67 24.42 -9.74
N HIS A 204 -2.82 23.50 -8.79
CA HIS A 204 -2.79 22.05 -9.04
C HIS A 204 -4.20 21.48 -8.83
N GLN A 205 -4.79 20.90 -9.87
CA GLN A 205 -6.09 20.23 -9.82
C GLN A 205 -5.92 18.72 -10.02
N LEU A 206 -6.93 17.95 -9.61
CA LEU A 206 -6.96 16.53 -9.96
C LEU A 206 -6.96 16.40 -11.49
N PRO A 207 -6.13 15.53 -12.07
CA PRO A 207 -6.16 15.31 -13.51
C PRO A 207 -7.49 14.68 -13.89
N LEU A 208 -7.96 15.02 -15.08
CA LEU A 208 -9.21 14.54 -15.64
C LEU A 208 -8.96 13.51 -16.75
N THR A 209 -9.94 12.65 -17.01
CA THR A 209 -9.93 11.74 -18.15
C THR A 209 -9.99 12.50 -19.47
N THR A 210 -9.37 11.95 -20.51
CA THR A 210 -9.32 12.52 -21.87
C THR A 210 -9.85 11.56 -22.96
N GLY A 211 -10.52 10.47 -22.55
CA GLY A 211 -11.08 9.44 -23.46
C GLY A 211 -12.45 9.80 -24.02
N LYS A 212 -13.25 8.78 -24.39
CA LYS A 212 -14.62 8.98 -24.92
C LYS A 212 -15.56 9.72 -23.95
N ILE A 213 -15.28 9.64 -22.66
CA ILE A 213 -15.94 10.42 -21.61
C ILE A 213 -14.86 11.24 -20.89
N PRO A 214 -14.55 12.45 -21.36
CA PRO A 214 -13.58 13.31 -20.72
C PRO A 214 -14.16 13.99 -19.47
N GLY A 215 -13.29 14.56 -18.64
CA GLY A 215 -13.71 15.43 -17.53
C GLY A 215 -14.00 14.72 -16.20
N LEU A 216 -13.81 13.40 -16.12
CA LEU A 216 -13.95 12.66 -14.86
C LEU A 216 -12.61 12.58 -14.12
N PRO A 217 -12.59 12.53 -12.77
CA PRO A 217 -11.34 12.46 -12.02
C PRO A 217 -10.51 11.23 -12.39
N ARG A 218 -9.20 11.42 -12.52
CA ARG A 218 -8.21 10.39 -12.80
C ARG A 218 -7.22 10.34 -11.64
N VAL A 219 -7.17 9.22 -10.94
CA VAL A 219 -6.27 9.01 -9.79
C VAL A 219 -5.66 7.62 -9.87
N SER A 220 -4.32 7.57 -9.86
CA SER A 220 -3.54 6.33 -9.80
C SER A 220 -3.28 5.88 -8.35
N LEU A 221 -3.07 4.58 -8.16
CA LEU A 221 -2.69 4.01 -6.86
C LEU A 221 -1.17 4.15 -6.62
N ARG A 222 -0.72 4.15 -5.35
CA ARG A 222 0.69 4.43 -4.95
C ARG A 222 1.77 3.62 -5.68
N LYS A 223 1.49 2.37 -6.07
CA LYS A 223 2.45 1.49 -6.77
C LYS A 223 1.99 1.05 -8.17
N ARG A 224 0.98 1.73 -8.69
CA ARG A 224 0.47 1.54 -10.04
C ARG A 224 0.24 2.91 -10.68
N PRO A 225 1.31 3.68 -10.95
CA PRO A 225 1.19 4.87 -11.77
C PRO A 225 0.78 4.42 -13.16
N ASP A 226 -0.52 4.46 -13.45
CA ASP A 226 -1.06 4.04 -14.74
C ASP A 226 -0.84 5.16 -15.76
N ILE A 227 0.38 5.24 -16.28
CA ILE A 227 0.78 6.23 -17.29
C ILE A 227 0.01 6.01 -18.61
N ASN A 228 -0.47 4.78 -18.84
CA ASN A 228 -1.06 4.35 -20.12
C ASN A 228 -2.60 4.35 -20.15
N GLN A 229 -3.29 4.74 -19.08
CA GLN A 229 -4.77 4.71 -19.01
C GLN A 229 -5.36 6.11 -18.81
N SER A 230 -5.17 7.01 -19.80
CA SER A 230 -5.76 8.36 -19.78
C SER A 230 -7.30 8.37 -19.79
N ALA A 231 -7.93 7.27 -20.20
CA ALA A 231 -9.37 7.13 -20.31
C ALA A 231 -10.06 6.62 -19.03
N LYS A 232 -9.34 6.03 -18.08
CA LYS A 232 -9.95 5.37 -16.92
C LYS A 232 -10.22 6.36 -15.78
N PRO A 233 -11.48 6.56 -15.37
CA PRO A 233 -11.78 7.39 -14.23
C PRO A 233 -11.52 6.65 -12.91
N ASN A 234 -11.36 7.41 -11.84
CA ASN A 234 -11.40 6.93 -10.46
C ASN A 234 -12.54 7.64 -9.73
N LEU A 235 -13.69 6.97 -9.72
CA LEU A 235 -14.94 7.52 -9.21
C LEU A 235 -14.96 7.65 -7.68
N LEU A 236 -13.95 7.12 -6.98
CA LEU A 236 -13.74 7.37 -5.56
C LEU A 236 -13.55 8.86 -5.24
N PHE A 237 -13.06 9.65 -6.20
CA PHE A 237 -12.81 11.10 -6.05
C PHE A 237 -13.83 11.97 -6.79
N LEU A 238 -14.87 11.35 -7.35
CA LEU A 238 -15.95 12.06 -8.04
C LEU A 238 -16.72 12.94 -7.04
N ASP A 239 -16.84 14.24 -7.32
CA ASP A 239 -17.73 15.13 -6.56
C ASP A 239 -17.56 15.04 -5.04
N LEU A 240 -16.30 15.10 -4.57
CA LEU A 240 -16.07 15.26 -3.14
C LEU A 240 -16.60 16.62 -2.68
N PRO A 241 -17.19 16.70 -1.47
CA PRO A 241 -17.67 17.96 -0.91
C PRO A 241 -16.53 18.97 -0.84
N ASP A 242 -16.84 20.24 -1.08
CA ASP A 242 -15.88 21.33 -0.93
C ASP A 242 -16.57 22.53 -0.27
N PRO A 243 -16.11 22.98 0.91
CA PRO A 243 -16.68 24.15 1.58
C PRO A 243 -16.71 25.41 0.71
N SER A 244 -15.80 25.54 -0.26
CA SER A 244 -15.76 26.68 -1.18
C SER A 244 -16.93 26.71 -2.18
N LYS A 245 -17.63 25.59 -2.39
CA LYS A 245 -18.72 25.45 -3.36
C LYS A 245 -20.12 25.60 -2.74
N GLY A 246 -20.22 25.85 -1.43
CA GLY A 246 -21.52 26.02 -0.75
C GLY A 246 -22.41 24.77 -0.77
N VAL A 247 -21.79 23.58 -0.80
CA VAL A 247 -22.52 22.31 -0.93
C VAL A 247 -23.34 22.01 0.32
N ARG A 248 -24.57 21.52 0.14
CA ARG A 248 -25.45 21.16 1.27
C ARG A 248 -25.00 19.82 1.86
N GLN A 249 -24.84 19.76 3.19
CA GLN A 249 -24.49 18.52 3.91
C GLN A 249 -25.41 17.34 3.55
N SER A 250 -26.69 17.60 3.24
CA SER A 250 -27.69 16.60 2.83
C SER A 250 -27.32 15.75 1.62
N GLU A 251 -26.36 16.20 0.80
CA GLU A 251 -25.94 15.49 -0.43
C GLU A 251 -24.99 14.32 -0.15
N PHE A 252 -24.44 14.24 1.07
CA PHE A 252 -23.48 13.21 1.52
C PHE A 252 -24.00 12.50 2.78
N PRO A 253 -25.02 11.63 2.63
CA PRO A 253 -25.69 11.00 3.77
C PRO A 253 -24.74 10.19 4.65
N THR A 254 -23.68 9.63 4.07
CA THR A 254 -22.78 8.80 4.84
C THR A 254 -21.83 9.59 5.73
N SER A 255 -21.19 10.65 5.20
CA SER A 255 -20.33 11.49 6.03
C SER A 255 -21.13 12.12 7.17
N MET A 256 -22.37 12.55 6.91
CA MET A 256 -23.29 13.03 7.95
C MET A 256 -23.56 11.98 9.01
N ALA A 257 -23.86 10.74 8.63
CA ALA A 257 -24.13 9.68 9.60
C ALA A 257 -22.92 9.38 10.50
N ILE A 258 -21.69 9.48 9.97
CA ILE A 258 -20.45 9.35 10.76
C ILE A 258 -20.30 10.53 11.72
N SER A 259 -20.48 11.77 11.24
CA SER A 259 -20.42 12.98 12.08
C SER A 259 -21.46 12.95 13.19
N ASP A 260 -22.70 12.55 12.89
CA ASP A 260 -23.79 12.41 13.85
C ASP A 260 -23.48 11.38 14.93
N LEU A 261 -22.89 10.25 14.55
CA LEU A 261 -22.45 9.24 15.50
C LEU A 261 -21.38 9.80 16.44
N ILE A 262 -20.37 10.48 15.89
CA ILE A 262 -19.29 11.08 16.68
C ILE A 262 -19.86 12.11 17.67
N ALA A 263 -20.75 13.00 17.20
CA ALA A 263 -21.38 14.02 18.03
C ALA A 263 -22.21 13.42 19.17
N LYS A 264 -22.93 12.31 18.92
CA LYS A 264 -23.74 11.62 19.94
C LYS A 264 -22.90 10.88 20.97
N CYS A 265 -21.79 10.30 20.53
CA CYS A 265 -21.05 9.37 21.36
C CYS A 265 -20.03 10.02 22.29
N ASN A 266 -19.67 11.29 22.07
CA ASN A 266 -18.66 11.99 22.86
C ASN A 266 -17.38 11.15 23.09
N THR A 267 -17.02 10.30 22.11
CA THR A 267 -15.87 9.40 22.20
C THR A 267 -14.73 9.92 21.32
N GLY A 268 -13.51 9.77 21.82
CA GLY A 268 -12.29 10.04 21.03
C GLY A 268 -11.97 8.93 20.01
N PHE A 269 -12.79 7.89 19.90
CA PHE A 269 -12.55 6.74 19.03
C PHE A 269 -13.85 6.14 18.48
N VAL A 270 -13.95 6.01 17.16
CA VAL A 270 -15.11 5.45 16.46
C VAL A 270 -14.66 4.47 15.36
N PRO A 271 -15.08 3.20 15.35
CA PRO A 271 -14.85 2.32 14.22
C PRO A 271 -16.04 2.33 13.30
N VAL A 272 -15.70 2.15 12.04
CA VAL A 272 -16.64 2.01 10.96
C VAL A 272 -16.45 0.62 10.37
N PHE A 273 -17.42 -0.24 10.64
CA PHE A 273 -17.49 -1.60 10.10
C PHE A 273 -18.34 -1.62 8.83
N GLY A 274 -18.11 -2.64 8.01
CA GLY A 274 -18.91 -2.87 6.81
C GLY A 274 -18.23 -3.84 5.86
N THR A 275 -19.00 -4.40 4.93
CA THR A 275 -18.52 -5.36 3.93
C THR A 275 -17.47 -4.76 3.00
N GLY A 276 -16.65 -5.61 2.37
CA GLY A 276 -15.70 -5.17 1.35
C GLY A 276 -16.40 -4.42 0.22
N GLY A 277 -15.98 -3.18 -0.05
CA GLY A 277 -16.59 -2.35 -1.09
C GLY A 277 -17.88 -1.60 -0.69
N SER A 278 -18.23 -1.56 0.59
CA SER A 278 -19.38 -0.84 1.14
C SER A 278 -19.16 0.68 1.31
N GLU A 279 -18.44 1.37 0.42
CA GLU A 279 -18.19 2.83 0.50
C GLU A 279 -17.35 3.39 1.67
N LYS A 280 -16.89 2.58 2.63
CA LYS A 280 -16.15 3.09 3.82
C LYS A 280 -15.09 4.15 3.49
N THR A 281 -14.14 3.83 2.62
CA THR A 281 -13.08 4.76 2.19
C THR A 281 -13.67 6.03 1.58
N ARG A 282 -14.70 5.93 0.74
CA ARG A 282 -15.38 7.09 0.15
C ARG A 282 -15.99 7.98 1.25
N GLY A 283 -16.73 7.38 2.19
CA GLY A 283 -17.34 8.12 3.30
C GLY A 283 -16.31 8.80 4.20
N MET A 284 -15.15 8.17 4.43
CA MET A 284 -14.03 8.79 5.15
C MET A 284 -13.46 10.01 4.41
N LEU A 285 -13.29 9.90 3.08
CA LEU A 285 -12.81 11.02 2.27
C LEU A 285 -13.83 12.16 2.21
N GLU A 286 -15.13 11.85 2.10
CA GLU A 286 -16.20 12.84 2.16
C GLU A 286 -16.23 13.57 3.50
N LEU A 287 -16.10 12.83 4.61
CA LEU A 287 -16.00 13.40 5.95
C LEU A 287 -14.84 14.38 6.06
N LEU A 288 -13.63 13.97 5.67
CA LEU A 288 -12.45 14.81 5.75
C LEU A 288 -12.46 15.97 4.74
N ALA A 289 -13.22 15.84 3.65
CA ALA A 289 -13.42 16.91 2.71
C ALA A 289 -14.43 17.97 3.20
N GLN A 290 -15.26 17.64 4.20
CA GLN A 290 -16.11 18.59 4.92
C GLN A 290 -15.47 19.12 6.20
N GLN A 291 -14.62 18.34 6.85
CA GLN A 291 -14.07 18.65 8.17
C GLN A 291 -12.56 18.43 8.23
N TRP A 292 -11.84 19.31 8.91
CA TRP A 292 -10.39 19.22 9.01
C TRP A 292 -9.95 17.94 9.75
N GLY A 293 -8.97 17.24 9.19
CA GLY A 293 -8.42 16.03 9.80
C GLY A 293 -7.33 15.38 8.97
N PHE A 294 -6.88 14.21 9.40
CA PHE A 294 -5.75 13.50 8.83
C PHE A 294 -6.17 12.12 8.29
N TYR A 295 -5.74 11.80 7.07
CA TYR A 295 -6.06 10.52 6.40
C TYR A 295 -4.84 9.60 6.34
N PHE A 296 -4.82 8.55 7.14
CA PHE A 296 -3.80 7.50 7.11
C PHE A 296 -4.36 6.26 6.45
N ASN A 297 -3.56 5.60 5.62
CA ASN A 297 -3.93 4.34 4.98
C ASN A 297 -2.82 3.31 5.20
N SER A 298 -3.18 2.17 5.79
CA SER A 298 -2.23 1.17 6.27
C SER A 298 -1.74 0.17 5.20
N THR A 299 -2.37 0.17 4.01
CA THR A 299 -1.92 -0.65 2.88
C THR A 299 -0.95 0.14 2.01
N GLY A 300 0.05 -0.52 1.42
CA GLY A 300 1.07 0.14 0.58
C GLY A 300 0.71 0.22 -0.90
N ASP A 301 -0.38 -0.41 -1.32
CA ASP A 301 -0.72 -0.57 -2.76
C ASP A 301 -2.00 0.18 -3.14
N ASP A 302 -2.52 1.02 -2.27
CA ASP A 302 -3.77 1.78 -2.43
C ASP A 302 -3.52 3.30 -2.47
N ILE A 303 -4.58 4.11 -2.36
CA ILE A 303 -4.51 5.56 -2.16
C ILE A 303 -3.84 5.91 -0.82
N GLY A 304 -3.32 7.13 -0.69
CA GLY A 304 -2.69 7.65 0.53
C GLY A 304 -1.20 7.97 0.37
N SER A 305 -0.58 8.38 1.47
CA SER A 305 0.88 8.48 1.65
C SER A 305 1.47 7.15 2.13
N ASP A 306 2.72 6.88 1.76
CA ASP A 306 3.51 5.73 2.20
C ASP A 306 4.09 5.86 3.62
N ASP A 307 3.79 6.96 4.32
CA ASP A 307 4.26 7.15 5.70
C ASP A 307 3.88 5.99 6.65
N MET A 308 2.66 5.46 6.57
CA MET A 308 2.25 4.31 7.38
C MET A 308 2.92 3.00 6.93
N THR A 309 3.17 2.84 5.63
CA THR A 309 3.95 1.70 5.09
C THR A 309 5.39 1.74 5.62
N THR A 310 5.99 2.93 5.62
CA THR A 310 7.32 3.17 6.19
C THR A 310 7.34 2.87 7.68
N LEU A 311 6.37 3.38 8.45
CA LEU A 311 6.28 3.12 9.88
C LEU A 311 6.22 1.62 10.19
N LYS A 312 5.49 0.87 9.38
CA LYS A 312 5.35 -0.58 9.50
C LYS A 312 6.64 -1.33 9.23
N SER A 313 7.39 -0.93 8.18
CA SER A 313 8.72 -1.50 7.89
C SER A 313 9.69 -1.21 9.04
N GLU A 314 9.73 0.05 9.47
CA GLU A 314 10.60 0.52 10.56
C GLU A 314 10.26 -0.14 11.90
N ALA A 315 8.98 -0.39 12.17
CA ALA A 315 8.54 -1.15 13.32
C ALA A 315 9.09 -2.57 13.21
N GLY A 316 8.86 -3.28 12.10
CA GLY A 316 9.25 -4.68 11.92
C GLY A 316 10.76 -4.95 11.98
N GLU A 317 11.59 -4.11 11.36
CA GLU A 317 13.05 -4.27 11.29
C GLU A 317 13.74 -4.07 12.64
N LYS A 318 13.11 -3.37 13.58
CA LYS A 318 13.73 -2.88 14.83
C LYS A 318 13.02 -3.35 16.09
N LEU A 319 12.21 -4.41 16.01
CA LEU A 319 11.56 -5.00 17.19
C LEU A 319 12.57 -5.79 18.03
N HIS A 320 12.41 -5.69 19.34
CA HIS A 320 13.02 -6.60 20.29
C HIS A 320 12.07 -7.75 20.60
N ASP A 321 12.51 -9.00 20.40
CA ASP A 321 11.69 -10.18 20.67
C ASP A 321 11.31 -10.31 22.15
N GLU A 322 12.19 -9.86 23.05
CA GLU A 322 12.07 -10.06 24.50
C GLU A 322 11.49 -8.85 25.24
N ASN A 323 11.58 -7.63 24.67
CA ASN A 323 11.16 -6.40 25.36
C ASN A 323 10.03 -5.67 24.61
N LYS A 324 8.82 -6.14 24.87
CA LYS A 324 7.58 -5.62 24.26
C LYS A 324 7.27 -4.16 24.65
N GLU A 325 7.74 -3.70 25.80
CA GLU A 325 7.51 -2.31 26.24
C GLU A 325 8.40 -1.31 25.51
N ILE A 326 9.64 -1.70 25.18
CA ILE A 326 10.49 -0.93 24.26
C ILE A 326 9.83 -0.85 22.88
N ASN A 327 9.23 -1.95 22.40
CA ASN A 327 8.51 -1.96 21.12
C ASN A 327 7.31 -0.99 21.15
N ASN A 328 6.52 -1.00 22.22
CA ASN A 328 5.42 -0.04 22.45
C ASN A 328 5.93 1.40 22.34
N THR A 329 6.99 1.72 23.08
CA THR A 329 7.59 3.07 23.12
C THR A 329 8.10 3.50 21.75
N ARG A 330 8.77 2.59 21.03
CA ARG A 330 9.33 2.85 19.70
C ARG A 330 8.24 3.21 18.69
N VAL A 331 7.17 2.41 18.62
CA VAL A 331 6.06 2.67 17.70
C VAL A 331 5.34 3.98 18.05
N LYS A 332 5.10 4.27 19.33
CA LYS A 332 4.50 5.55 19.76
C LYS A 332 5.35 6.74 19.32
N LYS A 333 6.68 6.68 19.50
CA LYS A 333 7.60 7.71 19.01
C LYS A 333 7.48 7.89 17.50
N SER A 334 7.47 6.80 16.73
CA SER A 334 7.29 6.85 15.27
C SER A 334 5.96 7.51 14.88
N ILE A 335 4.86 7.21 15.59
CA ILE A 335 3.57 7.87 15.36
C ILE A 335 3.64 9.37 15.64
N TYR A 336 4.28 9.80 16.73
CA TYR A 336 4.44 11.22 17.00
C TYR A 336 5.24 11.92 15.91
N LEU A 337 6.32 11.32 15.39
CA LEU A 337 7.09 11.87 14.29
C LEU A 337 6.29 11.92 12.98
N LEU A 338 5.52 10.88 12.69
CA LEU A 338 4.64 10.82 11.52
C LEU A 338 3.60 11.93 11.59
N PHE A 339 2.93 12.08 12.73
CA PHE A 339 1.92 13.10 12.95
C PHE A 339 2.52 14.50 12.91
N LEU A 340 3.69 14.71 13.51
CA LEU A 340 4.45 15.97 13.46
C LEU A 340 4.80 16.38 12.04
N ALA A 341 5.19 15.43 11.18
CA ALA A 341 5.45 15.71 9.76
C ALA A 341 4.20 16.25 9.06
N ARG A 342 3.04 15.62 9.29
CA ARG A 342 1.77 16.09 8.72
C ARG A 342 1.32 17.44 9.27
N LEU A 343 1.52 17.67 10.58
CA LEU A 343 1.22 18.95 11.21
C LEU A 343 2.02 20.09 10.56
N HIS A 344 3.34 19.93 10.41
CA HIS A 344 4.16 20.98 9.79
C HIS A 344 3.80 21.24 8.33
N ILE A 345 3.48 20.21 7.55
CA ILE A 345 3.02 20.39 6.16
C ILE A 345 1.69 21.16 6.14
N LEU A 346 0.74 20.79 7.01
CA LEU A 346 -0.54 21.49 7.13
C LEU A 346 -0.36 22.95 7.57
N GLN A 347 0.44 23.20 8.61
CA GLN A 347 0.77 24.55 9.07
C GLN A 347 1.40 25.39 7.96
N TYR A 348 2.31 24.82 7.15
CA TYR A 348 2.89 25.52 6.00
C TYR A 348 1.80 25.94 5.02
N LEU A 349 0.93 25.01 4.60
CA LEU A 349 -0.18 25.28 3.69
C LEU A 349 -1.16 26.30 4.27
N LEU A 350 -1.41 26.26 5.58
CA LEU A 350 -2.24 27.22 6.31
C LEU A 350 -1.67 28.65 6.28
N ASN A 351 -0.35 28.78 6.22
CA ASN A 351 0.35 30.08 6.22
C ASN A 351 0.70 30.60 4.81
N VAL A 352 0.37 29.88 3.74
CA VAL A 352 0.60 30.38 2.38
C VAL A 352 -0.24 31.65 2.15
N THR A 353 0.41 32.73 1.73
CA THR A 353 -0.27 34.00 1.41
C THR A 353 -1.32 33.80 0.31
N ASP A 354 -2.46 34.47 0.48
CA ASP A 354 -3.62 34.43 -0.43
C ASP A 354 -4.29 33.05 -0.57
N SER A 355 -3.95 32.07 0.29
CA SER A 355 -4.55 30.74 0.26
C SER A 355 -5.85 30.61 1.06
N ASN A 356 -6.25 31.64 1.82
CA ASN A 356 -7.39 31.59 2.74
C ASN A 356 -8.72 31.19 2.07
N ARG A 357 -8.88 31.51 0.78
CA ARG A 357 -10.06 31.19 -0.02
C ARG A 357 -9.88 30.02 -0.99
N THR A 358 -8.69 29.44 -1.06
CA THR A 358 -8.39 28.38 -2.01
C THR A 358 -8.05 27.07 -1.31
N PHE A 359 -7.36 27.12 -0.17
CA PHE A 359 -6.98 25.93 0.59
C PHE A 359 -8.03 25.54 1.64
N THR A 360 -8.85 24.55 1.28
CA THR A 360 -9.92 23.98 2.11
C THR A 360 -9.55 22.60 2.68
N CYS A 361 -10.36 22.08 3.61
CA CYS A 361 -10.24 20.69 4.10
C CYS A 361 -10.38 19.66 2.96
N ALA A 362 -11.18 19.95 1.92
CA ALA A 362 -11.24 19.15 0.70
C ALA A 362 -9.89 19.05 -0.01
N ARG A 363 -9.20 20.18 -0.24
CA ARG A 363 -7.85 20.16 -0.84
C ARG A 363 -6.83 19.47 0.04
N TRP A 364 -6.91 19.66 1.36
CA TRP A 364 -6.06 18.96 2.31
C TRP A 364 -6.27 17.44 2.27
N THR A 365 -7.51 16.99 2.14
CA THR A 365 -7.87 15.57 1.97
C THR A 365 -7.31 15.00 0.69
N LEU A 366 -7.44 15.72 -0.43
CA LEU A 366 -6.89 15.31 -1.72
C LEU A 366 -5.38 15.13 -1.67
N LEU A 367 -4.66 16.08 -1.07
CA LEU A 367 -3.21 15.99 -0.96
C LEU A 367 -2.77 14.74 -0.19
N GLN A 368 -3.48 14.38 0.89
CA GLN A 368 -3.18 13.21 1.71
C GLN A 368 -3.59 11.88 1.06
N ALA A 369 -4.71 11.86 0.33
CA ALA A 369 -5.24 10.67 -0.32
C ALA A 369 -4.56 10.37 -1.67
N CYS A 370 -4.05 11.39 -2.36
CA CYS A 370 -3.45 11.25 -3.69
C CYS A 370 -2.07 11.94 -3.84
N PRO A 371 -1.12 11.84 -2.90
CA PRO A 371 0.19 12.50 -3.05
C PRO A 371 0.85 12.24 -4.42
N PRO A 372 0.92 10.99 -4.92
CA PRO A 372 1.58 10.69 -6.20
C PRO A 372 0.93 11.35 -7.42
N VAL A 373 -0.34 11.74 -7.34
CA VAL A 373 -1.07 12.36 -8.45
C VAL A 373 -0.65 13.81 -8.65
N PHE A 374 -0.40 14.53 -7.57
CA PHE A 374 -0.01 15.95 -7.65
C PHE A 374 1.49 16.12 -7.89
N ASN A 375 2.30 15.17 -7.44
CA ASN A 375 3.70 15.12 -7.80
C ASN A 375 4.24 13.69 -7.64
N ALA A 376 4.33 12.95 -8.75
CA ALA A 376 4.78 11.55 -8.75
C ALA A 376 6.20 11.37 -8.18
N ALA A 377 7.03 12.42 -8.21
CA ALA A 377 8.41 12.36 -7.74
C ALA A 377 8.53 12.42 -6.21
N PHE A 378 7.51 12.92 -5.48
CA PHE A 378 7.67 13.19 -4.04
C PHE A 378 6.39 13.04 -3.21
N ASP A 379 6.26 11.91 -2.51
CA ASP A 379 5.37 11.81 -1.35
C ASP A 379 5.95 12.63 -0.18
N ILE A 380 5.58 13.92 -0.14
CA ILE A 380 6.09 14.89 0.83
C ILE A 380 5.89 14.47 2.29
N PHE A 381 4.80 13.75 2.59
CA PHE A 381 4.50 13.27 3.93
C PHE A 381 5.52 12.21 4.34
N ASN A 382 5.71 11.21 3.49
CA ASN A 382 6.68 10.14 3.74
C ASN A 382 8.13 10.66 3.75
N ILE A 383 8.47 11.63 2.89
CA ILE A 383 9.80 12.26 2.83
C ILE A 383 10.11 12.97 4.15
N LEU A 384 9.21 13.83 4.62
CA LEU A 384 9.43 14.55 5.87
C LEU A 384 9.43 13.59 7.07
N PHE A 385 8.54 12.59 7.08
CA PHE A 385 8.53 11.55 8.11
C PHE A 385 9.85 10.77 8.17
N ARG A 386 10.38 10.29 7.04
CA ARG A 386 11.69 9.61 6.97
C ARG A 386 12.83 10.49 7.47
N ARG A 387 12.82 11.78 7.11
CA ARG A 387 13.81 12.73 7.63
C ARG A 387 13.72 12.88 9.14
N PHE A 388 12.53 12.84 9.72
CA PHE A 388 12.37 12.84 11.18
C PHE A 388 12.82 11.53 11.82
N LEU A 389 12.57 10.38 11.19
CA LEU A 389 13.08 9.09 11.68
C LEU A 389 14.61 9.04 11.74
N ILE A 390 15.31 9.58 10.73
CA ILE A 390 16.78 9.57 10.66
C ILE A 390 17.45 10.42 11.75
N LEU A 391 16.76 11.43 12.30
CA LEU A 391 17.31 12.30 13.35
C LEU A 391 17.53 11.60 14.71
N GLN A 392 17.38 10.27 14.79
CA GLN A 392 17.65 9.45 15.99
C GLN A 392 16.97 10.02 17.26
N TRP A 393 15.65 10.16 17.22
CA TRP A 393 14.81 10.44 18.40
C TRP A 393 14.85 9.31 19.46
N ASP A 394 15.67 8.29 19.26
CA ASP A 394 15.93 7.24 20.24
C ASP A 394 16.46 7.82 21.56
N THR A 395 17.21 8.94 21.53
CA THR A 395 17.70 9.64 22.73
C THR A 395 16.68 10.58 23.39
N ALA A 396 15.64 11.01 22.66
CA ALA A 396 14.61 11.87 23.22
C ALA A 396 13.62 11.06 24.08
N SER A 397 13.22 11.59 25.23
CA SER A 397 12.14 10.96 26.00
C SER A 397 10.81 11.02 25.23
N ILE A 398 9.97 10.00 25.40
CA ILE A 398 8.63 9.97 24.80
C ILE A 398 7.78 11.18 25.24
N ASP A 399 7.95 11.63 26.48
CA ASP A 399 7.26 12.81 27.03
C ASP A 399 7.66 14.12 26.34
N THR A 400 8.95 14.26 26.01
CA THR A 400 9.44 15.43 25.28
C THR A 400 8.79 15.50 23.91
N LEU A 401 8.76 14.38 23.20
CA LEU A 401 8.16 14.30 21.87
C LEU A 401 6.63 14.48 21.93
N SER A 402 5.97 13.90 22.93
CA SER A 402 4.55 14.11 23.21
C SER A 402 4.21 15.59 23.42
N ARG A 403 5.03 16.31 24.20
CA ARG A 403 4.85 17.75 24.41
C ARG A 403 5.00 18.55 23.12
N VAL A 404 6.00 18.23 22.30
CA VAL A 404 6.22 18.91 21.02
C VAL A 404 5.04 18.69 20.08
N VAL A 405 4.61 17.44 19.88
CA VAL A 405 3.49 17.15 18.96
C VAL A 405 2.19 17.80 19.44
N ARG A 406 1.93 17.82 20.75
CA ARG A 406 0.76 18.51 21.33
C ARG A 406 0.81 20.01 21.12
N GLN A 407 1.98 20.63 21.26
CA GLN A 407 2.15 22.06 21.00
C GLN A 407 1.87 22.39 19.53
N GLU A 408 2.46 21.64 18.60
CA GLU A 408 2.25 21.83 17.16
C GLU A 408 0.81 21.52 16.74
N PHE A 409 0.16 20.57 17.41
CA PHE A 409 -1.26 20.29 17.24
C PHE A 409 -2.12 21.49 17.65
N SER A 410 -1.86 22.08 18.82
CA SER A 410 -2.56 23.29 19.27
C SER A 410 -2.37 24.45 18.29
N THR A 411 -1.13 24.70 17.85
CA THR A 411 -0.83 25.74 16.85
C THR A 411 -1.60 25.50 15.54
N THR A 412 -1.69 24.26 15.09
CA THR A 412 -2.44 23.90 13.89
C THR A 412 -3.94 24.18 14.05
N ARG A 413 -4.54 23.82 15.19
CA ARG A 413 -5.94 24.14 15.51
C ARG A 413 -6.18 25.65 15.46
N ASP A 414 -5.29 26.45 16.05
CA ASP A 414 -5.41 27.90 16.06
C ASP A 414 -5.34 28.48 14.63
N LEU A 415 -4.42 27.99 13.79
CA LEU A 415 -4.35 28.40 12.38
C LEU A 415 -5.61 28.05 11.59
N ILE A 416 -6.22 26.88 11.83
CA ILE A 416 -7.47 26.46 11.17
C ILE A 416 -8.63 27.38 11.53
N ARG A 417 -8.74 27.84 12.79
CA ARG A 417 -9.80 28.75 13.24
C ARG A 417 -9.82 30.08 12.47
N HIS A 418 -8.67 30.51 11.98
CA HIS A 418 -8.52 31.77 11.26
C HIS A 418 -8.79 31.66 9.75
N ARG A 419 -9.22 30.49 9.24
CA ARG A 419 -9.53 30.29 7.82
C ARG A 419 -10.95 30.73 7.47
N THR A 420 -11.13 31.22 6.24
CA THR A 420 -12.40 31.82 5.77
C THR A 420 -13.56 30.83 5.70
N PHE A 421 -13.30 29.55 5.41
CA PHE A 421 -14.32 28.50 5.30
C PHE A 421 -14.34 27.56 6.50
N SER A 422 -13.99 28.08 7.67
CA SER A 422 -13.82 27.28 8.87
C SER A 422 -14.93 27.60 9.86
N ASP A 423 -15.90 26.71 10.00
CA ASP A 423 -16.82 26.66 11.14
C ASP A 423 -16.15 25.98 12.36
N PHE A 424 -14.81 26.02 12.40
CA PHE A 424 -14.01 25.32 13.39
C PHE A 424 -13.93 26.16 14.66
N GLU A 425 -14.67 25.74 15.68
CA GLU A 425 -14.69 26.39 16.99
C GLU A 425 -13.57 25.88 17.89
N LYS A 426 -13.47 26.44 19.11
CA LYS A 426 -12.47 25.99 20.09
C LYS A 426 -12.65 24.52 20.49
N THR A 427 -13.89 24.09 20.56
CA THR A 427 -14.35 22.76 20.98
C THR A 427 -14.42 21.76 19.84
N THR A 428 -14.34 22.18 18.57
CA THR A 428 -14.43 21.27 17.42
C THR A 428 -13.25 20.31 17.40
N ALA A 429 -13.51 19.01 17.38
CA ALA A 429 -12.46 18.00 17.27
C ALA A 429 -11.88 17.96 15.84
N LEU A 430 -10.59 17.68 15.71
CA LEU A 430 -10.03 17.22 14.43
C LEU A 430 -10.28 15.71 14.29
N PHE A 431 -10.23 15.20 13.06
CA PHE A 431 -10.31 13.76 12.81
C PHE A 431 -8.96 13.15 12.47
N ALA A 432 -8.74 11.91 12.88
CA ALA A 432 -7.65 11.07 12.39
C ALA A 432 -8.25 9.76 11.87
N VAL A 433 -8.43 9.67 10.55
CA VAL A 433 -8.90 8.45 9.89
C VAL A 433 -7.71 7.50 9.70
N LEU A 434 -7.83 6.30 10.24
CA LEU A 434 -6.95 5.17 9.99
C LEU A 434 -7.72 4.15 9.13
N ASP A 435 -7.54 4.25 7.81
CA ASP A 435 -8.11 3.34 6.83
C ASP A 435 -7.26 2.08 6.66
N GLU A 436 -7.92 1.01 6.25
CA GLU A 436 -7.36 -0.35 6.16
C GLU A 436 -6.67 -0.78 7.48
N ALA A 437 -7.24 -0.38 8.62
CA ALA A 437 -6.67 -0.57 9.97
C ALA A 437 -6.47 -2.05 10.35
N GLN A 438 -7.23 -2.97 9.76
CA GLN A 438 -7.05 -4.41 9.96
C GLN A 438 -5.67 -4.89 9.54
N ILE A 439 -4.99 -4.20 8.62
CA ILE A 439 -3.61 -4.53 8.23
C ILE A 439 -2.66 -4.38 9.42
N LEU A 440 -2.83 -3.36 10.26
CA LEU A 440 -2.04 -3.21 11.49
C LEU A 440 -2.51 -4.19 12.58
N GLY A 441 -3.79 -4.55 12.56
CA GLY A 441 -4.38 -5.53 13.47
C GLY A 441 -3.85 -6.94 13.25
N ASP A 442 -3.57 -7.29 12.00
CA ASP A 442 -3.11 -8.62 11.57
C ASP A 442 -1.56 -8.73 11.55
N GLN A 443 -0.84 -7.69 11.99
CA GLN A 443 0.62 -7.62 11.93
C GLN A 443 1.29 -7.54 13.29
N LEU A 444 2.46 -8.18 13.35
CA LEU A 444 3.36 -8.16 14.51
C LEU A 444 2.62 -8.54 15.80
N ASP A 445 1.66 -9.47 15.68
CA ASP A 445 0.97 -10.01 16.85
C ASP A 445 1.98 -10.75 17.75
N GLY A 446 1.75 -10.72 19.06
CA GLY A 446 2.73 -11.23 20.01
C GLY A 446 3.78 -10.21 20.45
N ARG A 447 3.99 -9.12 19.70
CA ARG A 447 5.19 -8.25 19.82
C ARG A 447 5.01 -7.02 20.70
N PHE A 448 3.78 -6.73 21.09
CA PHE A 448 3.41 -5.58 21.91
C PHE A 448 2.63 -6.04 23.14
N ILE A 449 2.56 -5.20 24.17
CA ILE A 449 1.78 -5.48 25.40
C ILE A 449 0.73 -4.41 25.64
N SER A 450 -0.34 -4.79 26.36
CA SER A 450 -1.35 -3.86 26.83
C SER A 450 -0.76 -2.90 27.86
N GLU A 451 -1.11 -1.61 27.78
CA GLU A 451 -0.74 -0.64 28.83
C GLU A 451 -1.44 -0.94 30.18
N THR A 452 -2.55 -1.67 30.15
CA THR A 452 -3.39 -1.96 31.32
C THR A 452 -3.21 -3.37 31.88
N ASP A 453 -2.57 -4.28 31.13
CA ASP A 453 -2.33 -5.67 31.55
C ASP A 453 -1.14 -6.26 30.77
N GLU A 454 0.03 -6.29 31.39
CA GLU A 454 1.29 -6.75 30.79
C GLU A 454 1.25 -8.21 30.32
N LYS A 455 0.29 -9.01 30.83
CA LYS A 455 0.11 -10.41 30.39
C LYS A 455 -0.60 -10.51 29.04
N LEU A 456 -1.27 -9.45 28.61
CA LEU A 456 -2.02 -9.43 27.37
C LEU A 456 -1.15 -8.91 26.22
N SER A 457 -0.91 -9.80 25.26
CA SER A 457 -0.27 -9.45 24.01
C SER A 457 -1.17 -8.59 23.11
N ARG A 458 -0.53 -7.79 22.24
CA ARG A 458 -1.17 -6.90 21.28
C ARG A 458 -0.47 -6.95 19.91
N SER A 459 -1.22 -6.60 18.87
CA SER A 459 -0.71 -6.34 17.52
C SER A 459 -0.26 -4.88 17.34
N LEU A 460 0.36 -4.58 16.21
CA LEU A 460 0.87 -3.24 15.88
C LEU A 460 -0.21 -2.14 15.97
N LEU A 461 -1.47 -2.47 15.69
CA LEU A 461 -2.58 -1.52 15.79
C LEU A 461 -2.69 -0.87 17.18
N SER A 462 -2.36 -1.59 18.24
CA SER A 462 -2.51 -1.10 19.62
C SER A 462 -1.61 0.10 19.93
N PRO A 463 -0.28 0.00 19.86
CA PRO A 463 0.59 1.16 20.09
C PRO A 463 0.37 2.29 19.07
N VAL A 464 -0.13 1.98 17.87
CA VAL A 464 -0.51 3.01 16.87
C VAL A 464 -1.70 3.85 17.36
N LEU A 465 -2.78 3.21 17.79
CA LEU A 465 -3.97 3.91 18.30
C LEU A 465 -3.65 4.68 19.59
N TYR A 466 -2.83 4.13 20.48
CA TYR A 466 -2.38 4.82 21.67
C TYR A 466 -1.48 6.02 21.35
N GLY A 467 -0.59 5.90 20.37
CA GLY A 467 0.20 7.03 19.88
C GLY A 467 -0.69 8.16 19.37
N LEU A 468 -1.66 7.84 18.50
CA LEU A 468 -2.60 8.83 17.95
C LEU A 468 -3.44 9.50 19.04
N ARG A 469 -3.94 8.73 20.01
CA ARG A 469 -4.76 9.27 21.11
C ARG A 469 -4.02 10.33 21.91
N ASN A 470 -2.71 10.16 22.08
CA ASN A 470 -1.92 10.99 22.96
C ASN A 470 -1.34 12.26 22.30
N VAL A 471 -1.59 12.50 21.01
CA VAL A 471 -1.13 13.72 20.30
C VAL A 471 -1.92 14.98 20.66
N ALA A 472 -3.08 14.83 21.30
CA ALA A 472 -4.02 15.89 21.61
C ALA A 472 -4.58 15.76 23.03
N ALA A 473 -5.23 16.80 23.55
CA ALA A 473 -6.04 16.63 24.76
C ALA A 473 -7.30 15.80 24.46
N GLU A 474 -7.93 15.28 25.51
CA GLU A 474 -9.18 14.54 25.39
C GLU A 474 -10.24 15.41 24.69
N SER A 475 -11.03 14.81 23.80
CA SER A 475 -12.03 15.46 22.92
C SER A 475 -11.51 16.39 21.80
N GLU A 476 -10.22 16.69 21.72
CA GLU A 476 -9.69 17.54 20.63
C GLU A 476 -9.38 16.79 19.34
N LEU A 477 -9.24 15.47 19.42
CA LEU A 477 -9.00 14.56 18.29
C LEU A 477 -9.91 13.34 18.42
N THR A 478 -10.65 13.04 17.35
CA THR A 478 -11.41 11.79 17.22
C THR A 478 -10.73 10.89 16.21
N ILE A 479 -10.35 9.69 16.65
CA ILE A 479 -9.73 8.68 15.81
C ILE A 479 -10.81 7.80 15.20
N ILE A 480 -10.77 7.62 13.89
CA ILE A 480 -11.74 6.81 13.15
C ILE A 480 -11.02 5.64 12.51
N THR A 481 -11.41 4.40 12.81
CA THR A 481 -10.84 3.22 12.14
C THR A 481 -11.80 2.64 11.12
N SER A 482 -11.28 2.27 9.96
CA SER A 482 -12.06 1.57 8.93
C SER A 482 -11.18 0.62 8.15
N GLY A 483 -11.78 -0.22 7.32
CA GLY A 483 -11.04 -1.08 6.39
C GLY A 483 -11.76 -2.36 6.03
N THR A 484 -11.34 -2.98 4.92
CA THR A 484 -11.95 -4.22 4.44
C THR A 484 -11.59 -5.38 5.35
N GLY A 485 -12.60 -5.88 6.08
CA GLY A 485 -12.39 -7.00 6.97
C GLY A 485 -11.88 -6.64 8.37
N LEU A 486 -11.90 -5.35 8.70
CA LEU A 486 -11.88 -4.90 10.08
C LEU A 486 -13.13 -5.45 10.78
N SER A 487 -12.94 -6.15 11.89
CA SER A 487 -14.03 -6.70 12.68
C SER A 487 -13.88 -6.31 14.13
N ILE A 488 -14.95 -6.46 14.91
CA ILE A 488 -14.87 -6.22 16.34
C ILE A 488 -13.79 -7.06 17.01
N TYR A 489 -13.52 -8.28 16.52
CA TYR A 489 -12.45 -9.13 17.01
C TYR A 489 -11.05 -8.53 16.85
N THR A 490 -10.85 -7.63 15.88
CA THR A 490 -9.59 -6.86 15.77
C THR A 490 -9.45 -5.82 16.89
N LEU A 491 -10.58 -5.36 17.46
CA LEU A 491 -10.67 -4.25 18.41
C LEU A 491 -11.20 -4.67 19.79
N THR A 492 -11.31 -5.96 20.09
CA THR A 492 -11.85 -6.49 21.37
C THR A 492 -11.12 -5.99 22.61
N TRP A 493 -9.86 -5.58 22.45
CA TRP A 493 -9.03 -5.04 23.51
C TRP A 493 -9.27 -3.54 23.74
N VAL A 494 -9.81 -2.80 22.77
CA VAL A 494 -9.99 -1.34 22.86
C VAL A 494 -10.85 -0.90 24.05
N PRO A 495 -11.99 -1.56 24.39
CA PRO A 495 -12.78 -1.18 25.56
C PRO A 495 -12.00 -1.24 26.87
N LYS A 496 -11.07 -2.20 26.99
CA LYS A 496 -10.21 -2.41 28.19
C LYS A 496 -8.97 -1.51 28.21
N SER A 497 -8.81 -0.68 27.19
CA SER A 497 -7.66 0.21 26.97
C SER A 497 -7.99 1.68 27.28
N GLY A 498 -9.12 1.94 27.94
CA GLY A 498 -9.54 3.27 28.40
C GLY A 498 -9.94 4.23 27.28
N PHE A 499 -10.23 3.74 26.07
CA PHE A 499 -10.74 4.55 24.95
C PHE A 499 -12.21 4.96 25.12
N ILE A 500 -12.90 4.43 26.13
CA ILE A 500 -14.33 4.63 26.40
C ILE A 500 -14.48 5.30 27.76
N GLN A 501 -15.30 6.35 27.84
CA GLN A 501 -15.73 6.94 29.10
C GLN A 501 -16.83 6.07 29.75
N GLU A 502 -16.69 5.76 31.03
CA GLU A 502 -17.74 5.07 31.79
C GLU A 502 -19.04 5.91 31.79
N GLY A 503 -20.16 5.34 31.36
CA GLY A 503 -21.49 5.99 31.43
C GLY A 503 -22.19 6.28 30.09
N LEU A 504 -21.67 5.79 28.96
CA LEU A 504 -22.36 5.89 27.66
C LEU A 504 -23.70 5.13 27.67
N SER A 505 -24.78 5.90 27.68
CA SER A 505 -26.16 5.44 27.63
C SER A 505 -26.54 4.90 26.25
N SER A 506 -27.46 3.94 26.25
CA SER A 506 -27.80 2.92 25.24
C SER A 506 -28.51 3.42 23.97
N SER A 507 -28.21 4.61 23.46
CA SER A 507 -28.84 5.15 22.23
C SER A 507 -27.96 4.95 20.98
N GLY A 508 -27.76 3.68 20.60
CA GLY A 508 -27.12 3.31 19.35
C GLY A 508 -26.71 1.85 19.29
N ASN A 509 -26.28 1.40 18.11
CA ASN A 509 -25.60 0.12 17.96
C ASN A 509 -24.31 0.17 18.78
N THR A 510 -24.31 -0.50 19.92
CA THR A 510 -23.14 -0.64 20.79
C THR A 510 -22.75 -2.11 20.87
N ILE A 511 -21.46 -2.40 20.82
CA ILE A 511 -20.97 -3.74 21.18
C ILE A 511 -19.97 -3.58 22.32
N ASN A 512 -20.21 -4.23 23.45
CA ASN A 512 -19.40 -4.10 24.66
C ASN A 512 -19.25 -2.63 25.14
N GLY A 513 -20.32 -1.83 25.05
CA GLY A 513 -20.33 -0.42 25.47
C GLY A 513 -19.74 0.57 24.45
N PHE A 514 -19.42 0.09 23.24
CA PHE A 514 -18.69 0.85 22.26
C PHE A 514 -19.54 1.20 21.03
N PRO A 515 -19.66 2.49 20.68
CA PRO A 515 -20.40 2.90 19.51
C PRO A 515 -19.67 2.49 18.23
N TYR A 516 -20.42 1.92 17.30
CA TYR A 516 -19.91 1.61 15.97
C TYR A 516 -20.92 2.01 14.90
N MET A 517 -20.40 2.29 13.71
CA MET A 517 -21.23 2.45 12.53
C MET A 517 -21.14 1.20 11.67
N GLU A 518 -22.28 0.70 11.24
CA GLU A 518 -22.34 -0.19 10.08
C GLU A 518 -22.67 0.64 8.85
N PHE A 519 -21.82 0.53 7.82
CA PHE A 519 -21.95 1.37 6.64
C PHE A 519 -23.15 0.96 5.77
N PRO A 520 -24.04 1.90 5.40
CA PRO A 520 -25.17 1.61 4.53
C PRO A 520 -24.68 1.20 3.15
N CYS A 521 -24.98 -0.04 2.75
CA CYS A 521 -24.59 -0.59 1.47
C CYS A 521 -25.53 -0.12 0.34
N TRP A 522 -25.04 -0.05 -0.90
CA TRP A 522 -25.87 0.19 -2.10
C TRP A 522 -26.77 -1.00 -2.38
N THR A 523 -27.97 -0.99 -1.80
CA THR A 523 -28.90 -2.12 -1.85
C THR A 523 -30.08 -1.90 -2.79
N THR A 524 -30.26 -0.68 -3.30
CA THR A 524 -31.40 -0.29 -4.14
C THR A 524 -30.97 0.17 -5.53
N ARG A 525 -31.91 0.07 -6.49
CA ARG A 525 -31.68 0.53 -7.86
C ARG A 525 -31.53 2.04 -7.92
N GLU A 526 -32.30 2.73 -7.10
CA GLU A 526 -32.38 4.18 -7.01
C GLU A 526 -31.03 4.78 -6.60
N SER A 527 -30.29 4.14 -5.69
CA SER A 527 -28.94 4.58 -5.30
C SER A 527 -27.97 4.56 -6.48
N VAL A 528 -27.97 3.48 -7.27
CA VAL A 528 -27.09 3.34 -8.44
C VAL A 528 -27.47 4.36 -9.52
N VAL A 529 -28.76 4.48 -9.82
CA VAL A 529 -29.27 5.42 -10.83
C VAL A 529 -28.96 6.86 -10.42
N SER A 530 -29.22 7.22 -9.16
CA SER A 530 -28.91 8.56 -8.63
C SER A 530 -27.42 8.89 -8.78
N TYR A 531 -26.54 7.92 -8.50
CA TYR A 531 -25.11 8.12 -8.69
C TYR A 531 -24.70 8.29 -10.16
N ILE A 532 -25.28 7.50 -11.08
CA ILE A 532 -25.04 7.66 -12.53
C ILE A 532 -25.52 9.04 -12.99
N VAL A 533 -26.67 9.50 -12.51
CA VAL A 533 -27.16 10.86 -12.78
C VAL A 533 -26.19 11.91 -12.25
N LYS A 534 -25.60 11.71 -11.07
CA LYS A 534 -24.52 12.59 -10.56
C LYS A 534 -23.31 12.61 -11.49
N ILE A 535 -22.83 11.45 -11.96
CA ILE A 535 -21.74 11.38 -12.96
C ILE A 535 -22.11 12.20 -14.19
N ARG A 536 -23.30 11.95 -14.75
CA ARG A 536 -23.80 12.62 -15.95
C ARG A 536 -23.87 14.14 -15.79
N ASN A 537 -24.32 14.62 -14.63
CA ASN A 537 -24.45 16.05 -14.35
C ASN A 537 -23.11 16.78 -14.19
N LEU A 538 -22.03 16.06 -13.89
CA LEU A 538 -20.68 16.62 -13.77
C LEU A 538 -19.97 16.74 -15.12
N LEU A 539 -20.42 15.99 -16.13
CA LEU A 539 -19.92 16.14 -17.49
C LEU A 539 -20.39 17.49 -18.05
N GLN A 540 -19.44 18.28 -18.56
CA GLN A 540 -19.76 19.58 -19.15
C GLN A 540 -20.28 19.45 -20.59
N ASP A 541 -19.85 18.42 -21.29
CA ASP A 541 -20.15 18.17 -22.69
C ASP A 541 -21.39 17.28 -22.86
N GLU A 542 -22.36 17.73 -23.68
CA GLU A 542 -23.57 16.97 -23.99
C GLU A 542 -23.27 15.71 -24.81
N GLU A 543 -22.23 15.73 -25.65
CA GLU A 543 -21.81 14.53 -26.39
C GLU A 543 -21.31 13.46 -25.41
N ALA A 544 -20.43 13.83 -24.47
CA ALA A 544 -19.98 12.94 -23.39
C ALA A 544 -21.15 12.39 -22.55
N LYS A 545 -22.21 13.17 -22.30
CA LYS A 545 -23.42 12.69 -21.60
C LYS A 545 -24.17 11.65 -22.42
N LEU A 546 -24.39 11.89 -23.71
CA LEU A 546 -25.04 10.94 -24.61
C LEU A 546 -24.24 9.65 -24.74
N VAL A 547 -22.91 9.74 -24.80
CA VAL A 547 -22.01 8.58 -24.79
C VAL A 547 -22.15 7.80 -23.48
N LEU A 548 -22.15 8.47 -22.32
CA LEU A 548 -22.36 7.82 -21.02
C LEU A 548 -23.71 7.08 -20.97
N ASP A 549 -24.77 7.73 -21.42
CA ASP A 549 -26.13 7.15 -21.46
C ASP A 549 -26.17 5.90 -22.37
N GLY A 550 -25.44 5.92 -23.49
CA GLY A 550 -25.30 4.76 -24.39
C GLY A 550 -24.44 3.62 -23.83
N LEU A 551 -23.43 3.93 -23.00
CA LEU A 551 -22.57 2.91 -22.37
C LEU A 551 -23.22 2.24 -21.15
N LEU A 552 -24.18 2.89 -20.51
CA LEU A 552 -24.84 2.42 -19.28
C LEU A 552 -26.35 2.24 -19.49
N PRO A 553 -26.78 1.32 -20.37
CA PRO A 553 -28.20 1.09 -20.61
C PRO A 553 -28.89 0.50 -19.36
N PRO A 554 -30.23 0.59 -19.24
CA PRO A 554 -30.99 0.08 -18.09
C PRO A 554 -30.72 -1.40 -17.75
N GLU A 555 -30.39 -2.20 -18.76
CA GLU A 555 -30.01 -3.62 -18.63
C GLU A 555 -28.67 -3.77 -17.90
N ALA A 556 -27.69 -2.92 -18.18
CA ALA A 556 -26.40 -2.90 -17.48
C ALA A 556 -26.58 -2.57 -16.00
N ILE A 557 -27.41 -1.57 -15.69
CA ILE A 557 -27.75 -1.18 -14.31
C ILE A 557 -28.43 -2.34 -13.58
N SER A 558 -29.40 -2.98 -14.24
CA SER A 558 -30.12 -4.13 -13.69
C SER A 558 -29.17 -5.28 -13.37
N LEU A 559 -28.23 -5.59 -14.27
CA LEU A 559 -27.26 -6.66 -14.07
C LEU A 559 -26.25 -6.31 -12.96
N MET A 560 -25.76 -5.08 -12.89
CA MET A 560 -24.90 -4.61 -11.80
C MET A 560 -25.57 -4.78 -10.44
N ILE A 561 -26.83 -4.36 -10.31
CA ILE A 561 -27.59 -4.50 -9.07
C ILE A 561 -27.79 -5.99 -8.76
N GLN A 562 -28.19 -6.79 -9.74
CA GLN A 562 -28.44 -8.22 -9.54
C GLN A 562 -27.19 -8.96 -9.05
N ARG A 563 -26.02 -8.68 -9.64
CA ARG A 563 -24.78 -9.45 -9.39
C ARG A 563 -23.87 -8.86 -8.33
N LEU A 564 -23.97 -7.55 -8.05
CA LEU A 564 -23.08 -6.83 -7.14
C LEU A 564 -23.86 -6.14 -5.99
N VAL A 565 -25.02 -6.70 -5.62
CA VAL A 565 -25.91 -6.17 -4.56
C VAL A 565 -25.11 -5.76 -3.32
N GLY A 566 -25.33 -4.55 -2.84
CA GLY A 566 -24.73 -4.06 -1.60
C GLY A 566 -23.27 -3.65 -1.72
N ARG A 567 -22.66 -3.69 -2.92
CA ARG A 567 -21.23 -3.41 -3.08
C ARG A 567 -20.98 -2.22 -4.02
N PHE A 568 -20.87 -1.03 -3.45
CA PHE A 568 -20.54 0.19 -4.19
C PHE A 568 -19.22 0.13 -4.95
N ARG A 569 -18.11 -0.25 -4.31
CA ARG A 569 -16.80 -0.17 -4.98
C ARG A 569 -16.76 -1.11 -6.20
N PRO A 570 -17.27 -2.34 -6.12
CA PRO A 570 -17.51 -3.17 -7.30
C PRO A 570 -18.38 -2.52 -8.37
N ILE A 571 -19.53 -1.94 -8.02
CA ILE A 571 -20.40 -1.25 -8.99
C ILE A 571 -19.66 -0.10 -9.66
N THR A 572 -19.01 0.77 -8.88
CA THR A 572 -18.23 1.88 -9.45
C THR A 572 -17.04 1.40 -10.28
N LYS A 573 -16.38 0.29 -9.91
CA LYS A 573 -15.34 -0.32 -10.76
C LYS A 573 -15.89 -0.87 -12.08
N VAL A 574 -17.12 -1.40 -12.10
CA VAL A 574 -17.79 -1.77 -13.34
C VAL A 574 -18.00 -0.53 -14.20
N ILE A 575 -18.53 0.56 -13.62
CA ILE A 575 -18.74 1.82 -14.34
C ILE A 575 -17.41 2.37 -14.88
N GLU A 576 -16.36 2.41 -14.06
CA GLU A 576 -15.00 2.80 -14.47
C GLU A 576 -14.50 1.96 -15.65
N LYS A 577 -14.68 0.63 -15.59
CA LYS A 577 -14.26 -0.29 -16.67
C LYS A 577 -15.10 -0.11 -17.94
N ILE A 578 -16.40 0.13 -17.83
CA ILE A 578 -17.28 0.42 -18.97
C ILE A 578 -16.82 1.70 -19.68
N ILE A 579 -16.55 2.76 -18.90
CA ILE A 579 -16.06 4.04 -19.43
C ILE A 579 -14.67 3.86 -20.08
N GLU A 580 -13.78 3.10 -19.44
CA GLU A 580 -12.45 2.77 -19.96
C GLU A 580 -12.52 2.01 -21.30
N LEU A 581 -13.41 1.02 -21.42
CA LEU A 581 -13.62 0.28 -22.66
C LEU A 581 -14.24 1.15 -23.76
N GLY A 582 -15.18 2.01 -23.38
CA GLY A 582 -15.91 2.87 -24.31
C GLY A 582 -16.73 2.09 -25.35
N ASP A 583 -17.07 0.84 -25.07
CA ASP A 583 -17.85 -0.06 -25.93
C ASP A 583 -19.25 -0.28 -25.32
N PRO A 584 -20.34 0.11 -26.02
CA PRO A 584 -21.71 -0.10 -25.57
C PRO A 584 -22.09 -1.57 -25.33
N ASP A 585 -21.36 -2.53 -25.90
CA ASP A 585 -21.59 -3.97 -25.67
C ASP A 585 -20.66 -4.54 -24.58
N GLY A 586 -19.64 -3.80 -24.17
CA GLY A 586 -18.59 -4.23 -23.22
C GLY A 586 -19.05 -4.33 -21.76
N TRP A 587 -20.24 -3.83 -21.40
CA TRP A 587 -20.70 -3.82 -20.01
C TRP A 587 -20.94 -5.21 -19.42
N LYS A 588 -21.35 -6.20 -20.24
CA LYS A 588 -21.51 -7.59 -19.77
C LYS A 588 -20.18 -8.19 -19.33
N GLU A 589 -19.14 -7.96 -20.13
CA GLU A 589 -17.79 -8.40 -19.81
C GLU A 589 -17.25 -7.65 -18.58
N ALA A 590 -17.53 -6.36 -18.46
CA ALA A 590 -17.14 -5.57 -17.30
C ALA A 590 -17.76 -6.10 -15.99
N VAL A 591 -19.09 -6.34 -15.99
CA VAL A 591 -19.78 -6.94 -14.83
C VAL A 591 -19.23 -8.32 -14.50
N GLY A 592 -19.14 -9.21 -15.50
CA GLY A 592 -18.68 -10.58 -15.30
C GLY A 592 -17.23 -10.67 -14.81
N SER A 593 -16.36 -9.78 -15.30
CA SER A 593 -14.95 -9.70 -14.88
C SER A 593 -14.82 -9.26 -13.41
N ILE A 594 -15.60 -8.25 -12.98
CA ILE A 594 -15.59 -7.80 -11.58
C ILE A 594 -16.20 -8.86 -10.67
N GLU A 595 -17.33 -9.46 -11.06
CA GLU A 595 -17.96 -10.56 -10.32
C GLU A 595 -16.99 -11.73 -10.13
N SER A 596 -16.35 -12.20 -11.21
CA SER A 596 -15.35 -13.27 -11.18
C SER A 596 -14.18 -12.92 -10.25
N GLY A 597 -13.71 -11.67 -10.25
CA GLY A 597 -12.71 -11.19 -9.30
C GLY A 597 -13.13 -11.36 -7.84
N LEU A 598 -14.43 -11.25 -7.54
CA LEU A 598 -14.98 -11.32 -6.20
C LEU A 598 -15.37 -12.73 -5.75
N THR A 599 -15.69 -13.65 -6.67
CA THR A 599 -16.26 -14.97 -6.32
C THR A 599 -15.41 -16.15 -6.77
N SER A 600 -14.55 -16.00 -7.78
CA SER A 600 -13.81 -17.14 -8.34
C SER A 600 -12.65 -17.58 -7.46
N TYR A 601 -12.37 -18.89 -7.47
CA TYR A 601 -11.28 -19.50 -6.72
C TYR A 601 -9.91 -19.21 -7.35
N GLU A 602 -9.85 -19.01 -8.66
CA GLU A 602 -8.64 -18.56 -9.37
C GLU A 602 -8.13 -17.25 -8.77
N ASN A 603 -9.07 -16.36 -8.38
CA ASN A 603 -8.81 -15.08 -7.77
C ASN A 603 -8.73 -15.10 -6.23
N ARG A 604 -8.61 -16.27 -5.59
CA ARG A 604 -8.56 -16.42 -4.11
C ARG A 604 -7.44 -15.68 -3.38
N LYS A 605 -6.46 -15.13 -4.10
CA LYS A 605 -5.38 -14.29 -3.52
C LYS A 605 -5.74 -12.80 -3.52
N MET A 606 -6.81 -12.41 -4.22
CA MET A 606 -7.26 -11.03 -4.32
C MET A 606 -8.02 -10.62 -3.05
N LYS A 607 -7.63 -9.51 -2.42
CA LYS A 607 -8.36 -8.96 -1.27
C LYS A 607 -9.79 -8.62 -1.65
N GLY A 608 -10.76 -8.91 -0.77
CA GLY A 608 -12.19 -8.74 -1.04
C GLY A 608 -12.84 -9.83 -1.90
N ASN A 609 -12.05 -10.80 -2.40
CA ASN A 609 -12.58 -12.05 -2.96
C ASN A 609 -13.13 -12.94 -1.84
N LEU A 610 -14.24 -13.63 -2.10
CA LEU A 610 -14.92 -14.51 -1.16
C LEU A 610 -14.00 -15.56 -0.56
N VAL A 611 -13.22 -16.26 -1.40
CA VAL A 611 -12.31 -17.32 -0.95
C VAL A 611 -11.15 -16.74 -0.14
N TYR A 612 -10.63 -15.57 -0.54
CA TYR A 612 -9.62 -14.87 0.25
C TYR A 612 -10.12 -14.55 1.65
N GLU A 613 -11.33 -14.00 1.77
CA GLU A 613 -11.91 -13.62 3.07
C GLU A 613 -12.20 -14.84 3.94
N LEU A 614 -12.66 -15.95 3.37
CA LEU A 614 -12.86 -17.21 4.10
C LEU A 614 -11.55 -17.75 4.66
N ILE A 615 -10.49 -17.82 3.85
CA ILE A 615 -9.15 -18.27 4.29
C ILE A 615 -8.61 -17.34 5.38
N ARG A 616 -8.78 -16.03 5.22
CA ARG A 616 -8.35 -15.04 6.21
C ARG A 616 -9.07 -15.22 7.54
N MET A 617 -10.39 -15.42 7.51
CA MET A 617 -11.20 -15.66 8.70
C MET A 617 -10.84 -16.98 9.39
N GLU A 618 -10.66 -18.06 8.64
CA GLU A 618 -10.21 -19.36 9.16
C GLU A 618 -8.86 -19.23 9.85
N LYS A 619 -7.89 -18.57 9.20
CA LYS A 619 -6.58 -18.31 9.80
C LYS A 619 -6.71 -17.51 11.10
N LYS A 620 -7.48 -16.41 11.09
CA LYS A 620 -7.69 -15.59 12.28
C LYS A 620 -8.33 -16.36 13.43
N TYR A 621 -9.28 -17.24 13.11
CA TYR A 621 -9.92 -18.11 14.08
C TYR A 621 -8.89 -19.07 14.71
N ASN A 622 -8.13 -19.77 13.89
CA ASN A 622 -7.09 -20.72 14.34
C ASN A 622 -6.01 -20.03 15.20
N ASP A 623 -5.63 -18.81 14.83
CA ASP A 623 -4.63 -18.02 15.57
C ASP A 623 -5.16 -17.52 16.92
N ASN A 624 -6.48 -17.57 17.17
CA ASN A 624 -7.12 -16.99 18.35
C ASN A 624 -8.15 -17.94 19.02
N LEU A 625 -7.93 -19.26 18.97
CA LEU A 625 -8.85 -20.27 19.52
C LEU A 625 -9.32 -19.94 20.95
N ASP A 626 -8.43 -19.39 21.77
CA ASP A 626 -8.75 -19.03 23.16
C ASP A 626 -9.78 -17.91 23.30
N ALA A 627 -9.90 -17.03 22.30
CA ALA A 627 -10.87 -15.94 22.26
C ALA A 627 -12.24 -16.38 21.74
N PHE A 628 -12.37 -17.60 21.21
CA PHE A 628 -13.59 -18.13 20.58
C PHE A 628 -14.19 -19.35 21.32
N LYS A 629 -13.89 -19.53 22.62
CA LYS A 629 -14.25 -20.71 23.43
C LYS A 629 -15.76 -20.99 23.61
N GLU A 630 -16.67 -20.08 23.27
CA GLU A 630 -18.11 -20.34 23.31
C GLU A 630 -18.65 -20.75 21.93
N PRO A 631 -19.09 -22.02 21.76
CA PRO A 631 -19.39 -22.59 20.45
C PRO A 631 -20.84 -22.26 20.04
N ARG A 632 -21.01 -21.13 19.37
CA ARG A 632 -21.88 -21.07 18.19
C ARG A 632 -21.04 -20.61 17.00
N SER A 633 -19.87 -21.24 16.91
CA SER A 633 -18.66 -20.68 16.35
C SER A 633 -18.74 -20.58 14.83
N LEU A 634 -17.99 -19.64 14.30
CA LEU A 634 -17.67 -19.51 12.88
C LEU A 634 -17.29 -20.87 12.24
N GLU A 635 -16.80 -21.86 12.99
CA GLU A 635 -16.58 -23.24 12.53
C GLU A 635 -17.84 -23.98 12.11
N VAL A 636 -18.99 -23.75 12.76
CA VAL A 636 -20.26 -24.37 12.36
C VAL A 636 -20.70 -23.76 11.04
N ILE A 637 -20.57 -22.44 10.88
CA ILE A 637 -20.91 -21.72 9.64
C ILE A 637 -19.94 -22.08 8.51
N LEU A 638 -18.62 -22.02 8.75
CA LEU A 638 -17.58 -22.40 7.79
C LEU A 638 -17.61 -23.91 7.49
N GLY A 639 -17.91 -24.73 8.49
CA GLY A 639 -18.07 -26.18 8.37
C GLY A 639 -19.28 -26.56 7.52
N LEU A 640 -20.43 -25.92 7.72
CA LEU A 640 -21.61 -26.08 6.86
C LEU A 640 -21.33 -25.62 5.43
N LEU A 641 -20.63 -24.48 5.25
CA LEU A 641 -20.21 -23.95 3.95
C LEU A 641 -19.28 -24.91 3.19
N LEU A 642 -18.28 -25.46 3.87
CA LEU A 642 -17.31 -26.41 3.30
C LEU A 642 -17.94 -27.79 3.05
N PHE A 643 -18.79 -28.26 3.95
CA PHE A 643 -19.50 -29.54 3.85
C PHE A 643 -20.46 -29.55 2.66
N GLN A 644 -21.23 -28.48 2.42
CA GLN A 644 -22.14 -28.39 1.26
C GLN A 644 -21.39 -28.44 -0.08
N ARG A 645 -20.24 -27.76 -0.18
CA ARG A 645 -19.40 -27.74 -1.38
C ARG A 645 -18.77 -29.11 -1.66
N TYR A 646 -18.30 -29.79 -0.62
CA TYR A 646 -17.63 -31.08 -0.74
C TYR A 646 -18.60 -32.24 -1.01
N MET A 647 -19.75 -32.26 -0.35
CA MET A 647 -20.69 -33.40 -0.43
C MET A 647 -21.63 -33.36 -1.63
N PHE A 648 -21.97 -32.18 -2.14
CA PHE A 648 -23.04 -32.05 -3.14
C PHE A 648 -22.57 -31.47 -4.48
N GLY A 649 -21.27 -31.15 -4.64
CA GLY A 649 -20.71 -30.63 -5.88
C GLY A 649 -21.40 -29.37 -6.41
N VAL A 650 -22.08 -28.62 -5.54
CA VAL A 650 -22.93 -27.50 -5.94
C VAL A 650 -22.05 -26.30 -6.27
N GLU A 651 -22.17 -25.82 -7.51
CA GLU A 651 -21.46 -24.63 -7.98
C GLU A 651 -22.07 -23.32 -7.43
N SER A 652 -23.27 -23.38 -6.84
CA SER A 652 -23.95 -22.25 -6.19
C SER A 652 -24.32 -22.55 -4.74
N LEU A 653 -24.13 -21.54 -3.89
CA LEU A 653 -24.24 -21.64 -2.44
C LEU A 653 -25.68 -21.32 -2.01
N VAL A 654 -26.37 -22.22 -1.30
CA VAL A 654 -27.76 -22.02 -0.84
C VAL A 654 -27.83 -22.05 0.69
N LEU A 655 -27.86 -20.89 1.36
CA LEU A 655 -28.16 -20.81 2.80
C LEU A 655 -29.66 -20.57 2.95
N ARG A 656 -30.37 -21.50 3.61
CA ARG A 656 -31.79 -21.32 3.96
C ARG A 656 -31.89 -20.80 5.39
N GLY A 657 -32.49 -19.60 5.55
CA GLY A 657 -33.11 -19.14 6.81
C GLY A 657 -32.17 -18.85 7.99
N SER A 658 -32.29 -17.64 8.55
CA SER A 658 -31.72 -17.13 9.82
C SER A 658 -30.20 -17.18 10.05
N GLU A 659 -29.43 -17.96 9.28
CA GLU A 659 -27.95 -18.03 9.38
C GLU A 659 -27.24 -17.10 8.36
N SER A 660 -28.01 -16.33 7.58
CA SER A 660 -27.50 -15.49 6.49
C SER A 660 -26.85 -14.20 6.94
N GLU A 661 -27.17 -13.66 8.12
CA GLU A 661 -26.74 -12.30 8.48
C GLU A 661 -25.22 -12.19 8.59
N LEU A 662 -24.53 -13.08 9.30
CA LEU A 662 -23.07 -13.02 9.47
C LEU A 662 -22.29 -13.19 8.15
N VAL A 663 -22.75 -14.09 7.28
CA VAL A 663 -22.16 -14.28 5.94
C VAL A 663 -22.45 -13.07 5.06
N VAL A 664 -23.66 -12.52 5.12
CA VAL A 664 -24.06 -11.30 4.40
C VAL A 664 -23.31 -10.05 4.91
N HIS A 665 -23.03 -9.96 6.21
CA HIS A 665 -22.29 -8.87 6.84
C HIS A 665 -20.77 -8.98 6.65
N ALA A 666 -20.23 -10.19 6.47
CA ALA A 666 -18.82 -10.39 6.14
C ALA A 666 -18.54 -10.29 4.62
N LEU A 667 -19.49 -10.74 3.79
CA LEU A 667 -19.28 -11.02 2.37
C LEU A 667 -20.25 -10.27 1.44
N GLY A 668 -21.11 -9.39 1.96
CA GLY A 668 -22.17 -8.74 1.18
C GLY A 668 -23.34 -9.66 0.87
N ARG A 669 -24.48 -9.11 0.44
CA ARG A 669 -25.65 -9.88 -0.04
C ARG A 669 -25.31 -10.54 -1.37
N ILE A 670 -24.63 -11.69 -1.35
CA ILE A 670 -24.58 -12.57 -2.53
C ILE A 670 -25.96 -13.21 -2.60
N LYS A 671 -26.82 -12.73 -3.50
CA LYS A 671 -28.16 -13.29 -3.67
C LYS A 671 -28.08 -14.53 -4.56
N TYR A 672 -28.79 -15.56 -4.09
CA TYR A 672 -29.04 -16.87 -4.68
C TYR A 672 -29.43 -16.87 -6.14
#